data_AF-A0AAD4GSX3-F1
#
_entry.id   AF-A0AAD4GSX3-F1
#
_cell.length_a   1.000
_cell.length_b   1.000
_cell.length_c   1.000
_cell.angle_alpha   90.00
_cell.angle_beta   90.00
_cell.angle_gamma   90.00
#
_symmetry.space_group_name_H-M   'P 1'
#
loop_
_entity.id
_entity.type
_entity.pdbx_description
1 polymer ?
#
loop_
_entity_poly.entity_id
_entity_poly.type
_entity_poly.pdbx_seq_one_letter_code
_entity_poly.pdbx_strand_id
1 'polypeptide(L)'
;MLTTMSFVYVPSLFTAPLAATLFSCVLLYMLYMRCIHPLSRFPGPVKASLTNGWKAYWVYKGVLHERLVHLHNKYGPVVRIGPNHLHIWSEEAISPIYKAGRMMGKTEFYDAFTAFNPNLFGGTDENIHSLRRRQLSHGFSQASIEKLQPLINTQLEILLQNLHRYAETGETFDLKEIISLYVLDILGEVAFSRSFGAQLTGKAEQIPAINDHLLLSCVIGELPFQNLLKALARWSPVPWMRRLVQSRNNLKRVCAESVRYKMAHPSERRDLLQSLVEARDSETGAALSEQEINSEAFSMLVAGSHSTTGTLTLLLWHLLHNPKIRERVQDEIQEVLGPLSTEKKAYPIQGLEASLPYTMACVRENFRMNPVFTMPLWRRVNSPAGVQIGNVHIPHGTNICISNYVLHHNPDIWGTDHAVFNPERWLKMDEESKAKARCLIPFSVGHRMCIGRNLGMTNILKTATTLLSWFELEPVEREKMVRLKSSGIGEMEGAFLCRVSLRDARHLPLDVWYMVAEILHHRTKLPSNEYESGDWKREALSEYFPNLRDLVNLSSTCSWFRNLLAPRIFAFVVLRNTTKSALSIEAVSKGNWASCVKELRYIGISEIDHTIENVYPPEVDKILSNLAQFRDLQSVTVQFPVNYEDLYYDGLFQDEFDPDPANALVAEKDSASRGLMLASFRAIISNYNSGSQQLPRSLTIHDLNLATVSIFSTQVFRDFLSHLQTFNLSLTAWDNGAGWNLNTQEIFYGLPDQLGPWFFNHLSSVQEFSFDARSSSRLGAGGQDSRSHDISLRNATMPHLRKVTLEHIIICKELVDFLVRNIATLESIVLKNCFAMLNDSEAHSTGWCDFFTALARQNPLRLRSFQLICENDKDDMLDLDFTYNDPQWDPNPHSLAQARNKLETEPQAHVFPYGYLDDKYGFGYRSHIDNQTAFVAGADERAYRELVDLMTRNAPGSVLHEIQYPEPGDEYN
;
A
#
# COMPACT_ATOMS: atom_id res chain seq x y z
N MET A 1 61.52 -60.36 -50.02
CA MET A 1 60.47 -61.39 -50.21
C MET A 1 59.38 -61.08 -49.19
N LEU A 2 58.32 -60.32 -49.52
CA LEU A 2 57.06 -60.78 -50.17
C LEU A 2 56.57 -62.08 -49.50
N THR A 3 55.48 -62.06 -48.73
CA THR A 3 54.09 -62.14 -49.24
C THR A 3 53.08 -61.55 -48.23
N THR A 4 52.47 -60.39 -48.48
CA THR A 4 51.14 -60.19 -49.12
C THR A 4 49.97 -60.98 -48.49
N MET A 5 49.37 -60.42 -47.42
CA MET A 5 47.95 -60.67 -47.11
C MET A 5 47.10 -59.66 -47.88
N SER A 6 46.30 -60.20 -48.80
CA SER A 6 45.34 -59.47 -49.62
C SER A 6 44.23 -58.87 -48.75
N PHE A 7 44.22 -57.55 -48.60
CA PHE A 7 43.00 -56.82 -48.27
C PHE A 7 42.05 -56.94 -49.46
N VAL A 8 40.92 -57.60 -49.26
CA VAL A 8 39.80 -57.62 -50.20
C VAL A 8 39.32 -56.18 -50.40
N TYR A 9 39.67 -55.60 -51.55
CA TYR A 9 39.06 -54.38 -52.06
C TYR A 9 37.58 -54.68 -52.32
N VAL A 10 36.70 -54.20 -51.46
CA VAL A 10 35.26 -54.15 -51.78
C VAL A 10 35.07 -53.13 -52.92
N PRO A 11 34.36 -53.46 -54.01
CA PRO A 11 34.42 -52.67 -55.24
C PRO A 11 33.64 -51.36 -55.14
N SER A 12 34.23 -50.28 -55.65
CA SER A 12 33.62 -48.97 -55.90
C SER A 12 32.41 -49.00 -56.86
N LEU A 13 32.08 -50.15 -57.46
CA LEU A 13 30.94 -50.33 -58.37
C LEU A 13 29.57 -50.32 -57.67
N PHE A 14 29.48 -50.65 -56.37
CA PHE A 14 28.22 -50.63 -55.64
C PHE A 14 27.97 -49.32 -54.88
N THR A 15 29.02 -48.54 -54.59
CA THR A 15 28.91 -47.30 -53.81
C THR A 15 28.32 -46.15 -54.61
N ALA A 16 28.65 -46.03 -55.90
CA ALA A 16 28.14 -44.98 -56.78
C ALA A 16 26.61 -45.07 -57.04
N PRO A 17 26.03 -46.23 -57.43
CA PRO A 17 24.58 -46.34 -57.63
C PRO A 17 23.79 -46.21 -56.31
N LEU A 18 24.35 -46.67 -55.18
CA LEU A 18 23.74 -46.49 -53.88
C LEU A 18 23.70 -45.01 -53.47
N ALA A 19 24.80 -44.27 -53.68
CA ALA A 19 24.85 -42.83 -53.43
C ALA A 19 23.91 -42.04 -54.36
N ALA A 20 23.83 -42.39 -55.64
CA ALA A 20 22.91 -41.76 -56.60
C ALA A 20 21.44 -42.04 -56.24
N THR A 21 21.12 -43.27 -55.81
CA THR A 21 19.78 -43.65 -55.35
C THR A 21 19.41 -42.88 -54.08
N LEU A 22 20.31 -42.82 -53.09
CA LEU A 22 20.11 -42.05 -51.87
C LEU A 22 19.90 -40.56 -52.17
N PHE A 23 20.72 -39.98 -53.05
CA PHE A 23 20.57 -38.58 -53.48
C PHE A 23 19.21 -38.35 -54.14
N SER A 24 18.78 -39.24 -55.02
CA SER A 24 17.48 -39.17 -55.71
C SER A 24 16.33 -39.26 -54.71
N CYS A 25 16.38 -40.19 -53.76
CA CYS A 25 15.40 -40.32 -52.69
C CYS A 25 15.32 -39.07 -51.81
N VAL A 26 16.48 -38.49 -51.43
CA VAL A 26 16.54 -37.25 -50.64
C VAL A 26 15.97 -36.07 -51.44
N LEU A 27 16.29 -35.95 -52.72
CA LEU A 27 15.75 -34.91 -53.60
C LEU A 27 14.23 -35.02 -53.76
N LEU A 28 13.72 -36.22 -54.06
CA LEU A 28 12.28 -36.49 -54.15
C LEU A 28 11.56 -36.20 -52.84
N TYR A 29 12.15 -36.58 -51.70
CA TYR A 29 11.64 -36.23 -50.39
C TYR A 29 11.56 -34.71 -50.19
N MET A 30 12.63 -33.97 -50.51
CA MET A 30 12.63 -32.51 -50.40
C MET A 30 11.57 -31.87 -51.29
N LEU A 31 11.44 -32.30 -52.54
CA LEU A 31 10.42 -31.81 -53.47
C LEU A 31 9.00 -32.10 -52.96
N TYR A 32 8.75 -33.33 -52.49
CA TYR A 32 7.48 -33.69 -51.90
C TYR A 32 7.15 -32.80 -50.69
N MET A 33 8.08 -32.66 -49.74
CA MET A 33 7.86 -31.89 -48.52
C MET A 33 7.63 -30.40 -48.77
N ARG A 34 8.21 -29.85 -49.85
CA ARG A 34 8.15 -28.43 -50.19
C ARG A 34 7.02 -28.05 -51.13
N CYS A 35 6.63 -28.93 -52.05
CA CYS A 35 5.71 -28.60 -53.13
C CYS A 35 4.37 -29.36 -53.06
N ILE A 36 4.37 -30.59 -52.55
CA ILE A 36 3.21 -31.50 -52.65
C ILE A 36 2.56 -31.75 -51.28
N HIS A 37 3.36 -31.82 -50.23
CA HIS A 37 2.90 -32.15 -48.88
C HIS A 37 1.73 -31.24 -48.46
N PRO A 38 0.69 -31.75 -47.76
CA PRO A 38 -0.48 -30.94 -47.38
C PRO A 38 -0.14 -29.67 -46.58
N LEU A 39 1.00 -29.69 -45.88
CA LEU A 39 1.52 -28.56 -45.12
C LEU A 39 2.48 -27.64 -45.90
N SER A 40 2.68 -27.85 -47.19
CA SER A 40 3.56 -27.02 -48.05
C SER A 40 3.09 -25.57 -48.13
N ARG A 41 1.77 -25.35 -48.05
CA ARG A 41 1.14 -24.03 -48.03
C ARG A 41 1.45 -23.18 -46.79
N PHE A 42 1.89 -23.81 -45.71
CA PHE A 42 2.19 -23.10 -44.46
C PHE A 42 3.62 -22.56 -44.46
N PRO A 43 3.83 -21.28 -44.11
CA PRO A 43 5.14 -20.67 -44.11
C PRO A 43 5.99 -21.20 -42.95
N GLY A 44 7.32 -21.09 -43.07
CA GLY A 44 8.26 -21.47 -42.03
C GLY A 44 9.67 -21.74 -42.55
N PRO A 45 10.64 -22.02 -41.67
CA PRO A 45 12.00 -22.30 -42.09
C PRO A 45 12.08 -23.55 -42.98
N VAL A 46 12.82 -23.46 -44.09
CA VAL A 46 12.99 -24.58 -45.04
C VAL A 46 13.54 -25.82 -44.32
N LYS A 47 14.58 -25.65 -43.49
CA LYS A 47 15.17 -26.75 -42.69
C LYS A 47 14.15 -27.41 -41.75
N ALA A 48 13.22 -26.65 -41.20
CA ALA A 48 12.19 -27.17 -40.32
C ALA A 48 11.16 -28.01 -41.07
N SER A 49 10.83 -27.65 -42.32
CA SER A 49 9.90 -28.44 -43.14
C SER A 49 10.44 -29.82 -43.52
N LEU A 50 11.77 -30.00 -43.53
CA LEU A 50 12.44 -31.24 -43.96
C LEU A 50 12.79 -32.19 -42.82
N THR A 51 12.92 -31.71 -41.58
CA THR A 51 13.34 -32.57 -40.47
C THR A 51 12.90 -32.02 -39.12
N ASN A 52 12.58 -32.93 -38.20
CA ASN A 52 12.36 -32.61 -36.80
C ASN A 52 13.65 -32.18 -36.08
N GLY A 53 14.82 -32.52 -36.63
CA GLY A 53 16.12 -32.14 -36.05
C GLY A 53 16.29 -30.63 -35.88
N TRP A 54 15.60 -29.82 -36.69
CA TRP A 54 15.60 -28.36 -36.52
C TRP A 54 15.00 -27.94 -35.17
N LYS A 55 13.87 -28.51 -34.74
CA LYS A 55 13.28 -28.22 -33.43
C LYS A 55 14.14 -28.76 -32.30
N ALA A 56 14.55 -30.03 -32.43
CA ALA A 56 15.39 -30.69 -31.43
C ALA A 56 16.70 -29.90 -31.17
N TYR A 57 17.28 -29.28 -32.20
CA TYR A 57 18.42 -28.38 -32.07
C TYR A 57 18.12 -27.15 -31.21
N TRP A 58 16.99 -26.46 -31.43
CA TRP A 58 16.63 -25.27 -30.66
C TRP A 58 16.18 -25.60 -29.23
N VAL A 59 15.58 -26.77 -29.01
CA VAL A 59 15.34 -27.32 -27.66
C VAL A 59 16.67 -27.60 -26.96
N TYR A 60 17.62 -28.25 -27.63
CA TYR A 60 18.96 -28.50 -27.08
C TYR A 60 19.70 -27.19 -26.71
N LYS A 61 19.52 -26.13 -27.51
CA LYS A 61 20.06 -24.79 -27.21
C LYS A 61 19.31 -24.07 -26.09
N GLY A 62 18.09 -24.50 -25.76
CA GLY A 62 17.25 -23.96 -24.70
C GLY A 62 16.52 -22.66 -25.03
N VAL A 63 16.43 -22.30 -26.31
CA VAL A 63 15.87 -21.01 -26.79
C VAL A 63 14.77 -21.19 -27.83
N LEU A 64 14.13 -22.37 -27.88
CA LEU A 64 13.05 -22.62 -28.84
C LEU A 64 11.90 -21.60 -28.69
N HIS A 65 11.53 -21.25 -27.46
CA HIS A 65 10.44 -20.32 -27.16
C HIS A 65 10.67 -18.93 -27.77
N GLU A 66 11.86 -18.33 -27.58
CA GLU A 66 12.25 -17.07 -28.23
C GLU A 66 12.28 -17.21 -29.75
N ARG A 67 12.81 -18.34 -30.25
CA ARG A 67 12.89 -18.60 -31.69
C ARG A 67 11.49 -18.65 -32.32
N LEU A 68 10.50 -19.21 -31.62
CA LEU A 68 9.12 -19.27 -32.07
C LEU A 68 8.47 -17.88 -32.14
N VAL A 69 8.72 -17.01 -31.15
CA VAL A 69 8.26 -15.60 -31.22
C VAL A 69 8.81 -14.93 -32.48
N HIS A 70 10.11 -15.04 -32.74
CA HIS A 70 10.72 -14.49 -33.95
C HIS A 70 10.11 -15.06 -35.24
N LEU A 71 9.80 -16.37 -35.26
CA LEU A 71 9.19 -16.99 -36.43
C LEU A 71 7.77 -16.50 -36.68
N HIS A 72 6.97 -16.31 -35.64
CA HIS A 72 5.62 -15.79 -35.79
C HIS A 72 5.61 -14.33 -36.23
N ASN A 73 6.48 -13.49 -35.68
CA ASN A 73 6.66 -12.12 -36.15
C ASN A 73 7.02 -12.08 -37.65
N LYS A 74 7.75 -13.09 -38.16
CA LYS A 74 8.16 -13.16 -39.56
C LYS A 74 7.11 -13.77 -40.49
N TYR A 75 6.42 -14.82 -40.06
CA TYR A 75 5.61 -15.68 -40.94
C TYR A 75 4.11 -15.64 -40.64
N GLY A 76 3.69 -14.95 -39.58
CA GLY A 76 2.29 -14.81 -39.19
C GLY A 76 1.78 -15.91 -38.26
N PRO A 77 0.45 -16.13 -38.20
CA PRO A 77 -0.17 -16.82 -37.08
C PRO A 77 -0.03 -18.34 -37.03
N VAL A 78 0.33 -18.96 -38.15
CA VAL A 78 0.54 -20.42 -38.25
C VAL A 78 1.87 -20.67 -38.95
N VAL A 79 2.79 -21.33 -38.25
CA VAL A 79 4.15 -21.58 -38.75
C VAL A 79 4.46 -23.07 -38.77
N ARG A 80 4.95 -23.56 -39.91
CA ARG A 80 5.46 -24.92 -40.06
C ARG A 80 6.86 -25.05 -39.45
N ILE A 81 6.94 -25.77 -38.34
CA ILE A 81 8.19 -26.01 -37.60
C ILE A 81 8.61 -27.49 -37.62
N GLY A 82 8.01 -28.31 -38.47
CA GLY A 82 8.42 -29.69 -38.69
C GLY A 82 7.82 -30.25 -39.97
N PRO A 83 8.22 -31.47 -40.37
CA PRO A 83 7.56 -32.26 -41.40
C PRO A 83 6.02 -32.22 -41.28
N ASN A 84 5.52 -32.63 -40.12
CA ASN A 84 4.09 -32.72 -39.78
C ASN A 84 3.70 -31.83 -38.59
N HIS A 85 4.43 -30.72 -38.35
CA HIS A 85 4.24 -29.90 -37.15
C HIS A 85 3.94 -28.44 -37.49
N LEU A 86 2.82 -27.92 -36.98
CA LEU A 86 2.48 -26.50 -37.02
C LEU A 86 2.46 -25.93 -35.60
N HIS A 87 3.04 -24.75 -35.43
CA HIS A 87 2.90 -23.95 -34.22
C HIS A 87 1.96 -22.77 -34.50
N ILE A 88 1.08 -22.48 -33.55
CA ILE A 88 -0.01 -21.50 -33.70
C ILE A 88 0.07 -20.49 -32.55
N TRP A 89 -0.12 -19.20 -32.83
CA TRP A 89 -0.06 -18.12 -31.83
C TRP A 89 -1.37 -17.32 -31.67
N SER A 90 -2.52 -17.97 -31.79
CA SER A 90 -3.86 -17.34 -31.76
C SER A 90 -4.70 -17.81 -30.57
N GLU A 91 -5.50 -16.92 -29.98
CA GLU A 91 -6.49 -17.24 -28.92
C GLU A 91 -7.47 -18.32 -29.39
N GLU A 92 -7.95 -18.22 -30.63
CA GLU A 92 -8.97 -19.11 -31.21
C GLU A 92 -8.50 -20.57 -31.26
N ALA A 93 -7.19 -20.81 -31.20
CA ALA A 93 -6.61 -22.15 -31.22
C ALA A 93 -6.65 -22.85 -29.86
N ILE A 94 -6.82 -22.12 -28.74
CA ILE A 94 -6.74 -22.68 -27.38
C ILE A 94 -7.81 -23.76 -27.16
N SER A 95 -9.07 -23.43 -27.44
CA SER A 95 -10.20 -24.34 -27.21
C SER A 95 -10.15 -25.56 -28.14
N PRO A 96 -10.01 -25.40 -29.48
CA PRO A 96 -9.91 -26.53 -30.39
C PRO A 96 -8.75 -27.47 -30.08
N ILE A 97 -7.60 -26.97 -29.62
CA ILE A 97 -6.42 -27.81 -29.35
C ILE A 97 -6.49 -28.49 -27.98
N TYR A 98 -6.92 -27.78 -26.93
CA TYR A 98 -6.80 -28.26 -25.55
C TYR A 98 -8.12 -28.68 -24.89
N LYS A 99 -9.28 -28.35 -25.48
CA LYS A 99 -10.61 -28.74 -24.96
C LYS A 99 -11.34 -29.78 -25.83
N ALA A 100 -10.85 -30.10 -27.03
CA ALA A 100 -11.54 -30.99 -27.98
C ALA A 100 -11.44 -32.51 -27.68
N GLY A 101 -10.90 -32.90 -26.52
CA GLY A 101 -10.91 -34.31 -26.09
C GLY A 101 -10.15 -35.24 -27.02
N ARG A 102 -10.75 -36.39 -27.33
CA ARG A 102 -10.16 -37.45 -28.17
C ARG A 102 -9.81 -37.01 -29.60
N MET A 103 -10.45 -35.94 -30.08
CA MET A 103 -10.16 -35.36 -31.41
C MET A 103 -8.77 -34.69 -31.48
N MET A 104 -8.19 -34.39 -30.31
CA MET A 104 -6.86 -33.83 -30.13
C MET A 104 -6.04 -34.67 -29.14
N GLY A 105 -5.60 -35.86 -29.58
CA GLY A 105 -4.81 -36.76 -28.74
C GLY A 105 -3.39 -36.24 -28.48
N LYS A 106 -2.76 -36.63 -27.36
CA LYS A 106 -1.32 -36.44 -27.16
C LYS A 106 -0.51 -37.25 -28.18
N THR A 107 0.61 -36.69 -28.65
CA THR A 107 1.50 -37.35 -29.63
C THR A 107 2.53 -38.26 -28.93
N GLU A 108 3.36 -38.97 -29.70
CA GLU A 108 4.46 -39.80 -29.20
C GLU A 108 5.59 -38.96 -28.57
N PHE A 109 5.53 -37.61 -28.67
CA PHE A 109 6.39 -36.70 -27.92
C PHE A 109 6.45 -37.06 -26.43
N TYR A 110 5.31 -37.45 -25.86
CA TYR A 110 5.17 -37.74 -24.44
C TYR A 110 5.83 -39.05 -24.02
N ASP A 111 6.07 -39.99 -24.95
CA ASP A 111 6.76 -41.27 -24.66
C ASP A 111 8.19 -41.05 -24.17
N ALA A 112 8.82 -39.93 -24.57
CA ALA A 112 10.15 -39.56 -24.12
C ALA A 112 10.19 -39.33 -22.59
N PHE A 113 9.09 -38.83 -22.00
CA PHE A 113 9.00 -38.54 -20.57
C PHE A 113 8.79 -39.82 -19.71
N THR A 114 8.26 -40.90 -20.28
CA THR A 114 7.94 -42.16 -19.57
C THR A 114 9.14 -42.82 -18.87
N ALA A 115 9.26 -42.71 -17.56
CA ALA A 115 10.38 -43.25 -16.77
C ALA A 115 10.21 -44.72 -16.39
N PHE A 116 9.07 -45.06 -15.79
CA PHE A 116 8.68 -46.42 -15.43
C PHE A 116 7.62 -46.91 -16.41
N ASN A 117 6.37 -46.49 -16.22
CA ASN A 117 5.26 -46.62 -17.15
C ASN A 117 4.69 -45.23 -17.50
N PRO A 118 3.83 -45.12 -18.54
CA PRO A 118 3.11 -43.88 -18.80
C PRO A 118 2.35 -43.43 -17.56
N ASN A 119 2.62 -42.21 -17.10
CA ASN A 119 1.97 -41.57 -15.95
C ASN A 119 0.93 -40.55 -16.41
N LEU A 120 0.26 -39.86 -15.49
CA LEU A 120 -0.78 -38.87 -15.82
C LEU A 120 -0.29 -37.79 -16.82
N PHE A 121 0.97 -37.35 -16.71
CA PHE A 121 1.54 -36.37 -17.64
C PHE A 121 1.83 -36.96 -19.02
N GLY A 122 2.42 -38.16 -19.09
CA GLY A 122 2.84 -38.77 -20.35
C GLY A 122 1.76 -39.59 -21.07
N GLY A 123 0.69 -39.99 -20.38
CA GLY A 123 -0.31 -40.93 -20.88
C GLY A 123 -1.06 -40.43 -22.12
N THR A 124 -0.91 -41.13 -23.24
CA THR A 124 -1.54 -40.83 -24.53
C THR A 124 -2.95 -41.42 -24.65
N ASP A 125 -3.20 -42.58 -24.04
CA ASP A 125 -4.54 -43.19 -23.95
C ASP A 125 -5.46 -42.35 -23.06
N GLU A 126 -6.60 -41.94 -23.61
CA GLU A 126 -7.56 -41.07 -22.91
C GLU A 126 -8.34 -41.79 -21.81
N ASN A 127 -8.63 -43.08 -21.98
CA ASN A 127 -9.37 -43.87 -21.00
C ASN A 127 -8.51 -44.11 -19.77
N ILE A 128 -7.27 -44.55 -19.98
CA ILE A 128 -6.29 -44.75 -18.90
C ILE A 128 -6.04 -43.42 -18.18
N HIS A 129 -5.86 -42.33 -18.94
CA HIS A 129 -5.66 -41.02 -18.35
C HIS A 129 -6.86 -40.54 -17.53
N SER A 130 -8.08 -40.69 -18.04
CA SER A 130 -9.31 -40.30 -17.32
C SER A 130 -9.46 -41.07 -16.01
N LEU A 131 -9.21 -42.39 -16.05
CA LEU A 131 -9.21 -43.24 -14.87
C LEU A 131 -8.15 -42.78 -13.85
N ARG A 132 -6.91 -42.59 -14.28
CA ARG A 132 -5.82 -42.10 -13.41
C ARG A 132 -6.16 -40.74 -12.82
N ARG A 133 -6.68 -39.81 -13.62
CA ARG A 133 -7.09 -38.49 -13.12
C ARG A 133 -8.13 -38.62 -12.01
N ARG A 134 -9.14 -39.48 -12.17
CA ARG A 134 -10.17 -39.73 -11.17
C ARG A 134 -9.57 -40.27 -9.87
N GLN A 135 -8.68 -41.26 -9.96
CA GLN A 135 -7.99 -41.85 -8.81
C GLN A 135 -7.15 -40.83 -8.02
N LEU A 136 -6.54 -39.86 -8.72
CA LEU A 136 -5.62 -38.89 -8.11
C LEU A 136 -6.29 -37.61 -7.62
N SER A 137 -7.42 -37.20 -8.22
CA SER A 137 -8.00 -35.87 -8.03
C SER A 137 -8.32 -35.53 -6.57
N HIS A 138 -8.71 -36.52 -5.76
CA HIS A 138 -9.00 -36.30 -4.34
C HIS A 138 -7.78 -35.77 -3.57
N GLY A 139 -6.59 -36.33 -3.80
CA GLY A 139 -5.36 -35.90 -3.13
C GLY A 139 -4.91 -34.49 -3.49
N PHE A 140 -5.27 -34.00 -4.67
CA PHE A 140 -4.92 -32.65 -5.15
C PHE A 140 -6.08 -31.62 -5.03
N SER A 141 -7.20 -32.02 -4.42
CA SER A 141 -8.30 -31.10 -4.14
C SER A 141 -7.86 -30.00 -3.17
N GLN A 142 -8.52 -28.84 -3.21
CA GLN A 142 -8.21 -27.73 -2.31
C GLN A 142 -8.26 -28.16 -0.83
N ALA A 143 -9.30 -28.89 -0.43
CA ALA A 143 -9.45 -29.41 0.93
C ALA A 143 -8.31 -30.37 1.35
N SER A 144 -7.76 -31.15 0.42
CA SER A 144 -6.60 -32.00 0.71
C SER A 144 -5.31 -31.18 0.84
N ILE A 145 -5.10 -30.18 -0.02
CA ILE A 145 -3.93 -29.30 0.07
C ILE A 145 -3.94 -28.48 1.36
N GLU A 146 -5.11 -28.02 1.80
CA GLU A 146 -5.26 -27.32 3.08
C GLU A 146 -4.83 -28.18 4.28
N LYS A 147 -5.10 -29.49 4.25
CA LYS A 147 -4.64 -30.44 5.28
C LYS A 147 -3.12 -30.67 5.25
N LEU A 148 -2.47 -30.42 4.12
CA LEU A 148 -1.01 -30.52 3.97
C LEU A 148 -0.28 -29.25 4.41
N GLN A 149 -1.01 -28.16 4.71
CA GLN A 149 -0.44 -26.88 5.12
C GLN A 149 0.57 -26.97 6.28
N PRO A 150 0.37 -27.77 7.35
CA PRO A 150 1.36 -27.88 8.42
C PRO A 150 2.74 -28.32 7.92
N LEU A 151 2.79 -29.22 6.93
CA LEU A 151 4.04 -29.71 6.34
C LEU A 151 4.74 -28.61 5.54
N ILE A 152 3.97 -27.81 4.80
CA ILE A 152 4.47 -26.65 4.05
C ILE A 152 5.02 -25.61 5.02
N ASN A 153 4.30 -25.35 6.12
CA ASN A 153 4.73 -24.40 7.15
C ASN A 153 6.05 -24.85 7.80
N THR A 154 6.22 -26.13 8.14
CA THR A 154 7.50 -26.64 8.70
C THR A 154 8.69 -26.35 7.77
N GLN A 155 8.53 -26.57 6.46
CA GLN A 155 9.60 -26.28 5.50
C GLN A 155 9.81 -24.78 5.31
N LEU A 156 8.74 -23.99 5.42
CA LEU A 156 8.81 -22.53 5.33
C LEU A 156 9.55 -21.95 6.54
N GLU A 157 9.37 -22.52 7.73
CA GLU A 157 10.12 -22.10 8.93
C GLU A 157 11.63 -22.31 8.76
N ILE A 158 12.07 -23.41 8.13
CA ILE A 158 13.49 -23.63 7.83
C ILE A 158 14.00 -22.58 6.84
N LEU A 159 13.20 -22.23 5.81
CA LEU A 159 13.52 -21.16 4.88
C LEU A 159 13.67 -19.81 5.60
N LEU A 160 12.73 -19.47 6.49
CA LEU A 160 12.80 -18.25 7.29
C LEU A 160 14.07 -18.23 8.15
N GLN A 161 14.39 -19.32 8.85
CA GLN A 161 15.61 -19.42 9.66
C GLN A 161 16.89 -19.22 8.83
N ASN A 162 16.92 -19.78 7.62
CA ASN A 162 18.04 -19.59 6.71
C ASN A 162 18.19 -18.12 6.29
N LEU A 163 17.08 -17.45 5.97
CA LEU A 163 17.09 -16.02 5.62
C LEU A 163 17.40 -15.11 6.81
N HIS A 164 16.94 -15.46 8.02
CA HIS A 164 17.35 -14.79 9.26
C HIS A 164 18.86 -14.82 9.45
N ARG A 165 19.50 -15.98 9.21
CA ARG A 165 20.96 -16.10 9.28
C ARG A 165 21.66 -15.16 8.30
N TYR A 166 21.19 -15.09 7.06
CA TYR A 166 21.75 -14.15 6.07
C TYR A 166 21.49 -12.69 6.45
N ALA A 167 20.37 -12.39 7.12
CA ALA A 167 20.09 -11.05 7.63
C ALA A 167 21.03 -10.65 8.78
N GLU A 168 21.41 -11.61 9.63
CA GLU A 168 22.37 -11.39 10.72
C GLU A 168 23.80 -11.23 10.20
N THR A 169 24.20 -11.99 9.18
CA THR A 169 25.56 -11.92 8.62
C THR A 169 25.73 -10.82 7.58
N GLY A 170 24.64 -10.37 6.94
CA GLY A 170 24.66 -9.41 5.84
C GLY A 170 25.25 -9.98 4.53
N GLU A 171 25.46 -11.30 4.47
CA GLU A 171 26.06 -11.97 3.32
C GLU A 171 25.12 -12.01 2.11
N THR A 172 25.71 -11.97 0.91
CA THR A 172 24.97 -12.18 -0.34
C THR A 172 24.74 -13.66 -0.58
N PHE A 173 23.55 -14.03 -1.04
CA PHE A 173 23.19 -15.42 -1.36
C PHE A 173 22.39 -15.51 -2.66
N ASP A 174 22.36 -16.69 -3.27
CA ASP A 174 21.52 -16.95 -4.45
C ASP A 174 20.09 -17.31 -4.02
N LEU A 175 19.16 -16.36 -4.17
CA LEU A 175 17.74 -16.54 -3.82
C LEU A 175 17.09 -17.65 -4.65
N LYS A 176 17.52 -17.83 -5.92
CA LYS A 176 17.03 -18.91 -6.77
C LYS A 176 17.40 -20.27 -6.19
N GLU A 177 18.64 -20.44 -5.75
CA GLU A 177 19.11 -21.69 -5.15
C GLU A 177 18.33 -22.01 -3.87
N ILE A 178 18.18 -21.03 -2.97
CA ILE A 178 17.45 -21.21 -1.71
C ILE A 178 15.98 -21.61 -1.96
N ILE A 179 15.29 -20.95 -2.88
CA ILE A 179 13.91 -21.30 -3.25
C ILE A 179 13.85 -22.72 -3.82
N SER A 180 14.85 -23.11 -4.63
CA SER A 180 14.93 -24.45 -5.22
C SER A 180 15.06 -25.54 -4.16
N LEU A 181 15.91 -25.33 -3.15
CA LEU A 181 16.08 -26.25 -2.02
C LEU A 181 14.80 -26.36 -1.19
N TYR A 182 14.15 -25.22 -0.91
CA TYR A 182 12.88 -25.16 -0.18
C TYR A 182 11.75 -25.92 -0.87
N VAL A 183 11.54 -25.69 -2.17
CA VAL A 183 10.49 -26.38 -2.95
C VAL A 183 10.76 -27.89 -3.01
N LEU A 184 12.02 -28.29 -3.15
CA LEU A 184 12.41 -29.71 -3.17
C LEU A 184 12.04 -30.39 -1.84
N ASP A 185 12.32 -29.77 -0.71
CA ASP A 185 11.97 -30.33 0.61
C ASP A 185 10.45 -30.37 0.85
N ILE A 186 9.68 -29.37 0.37
CA ILE A 186 8.21 -29.46 0.39
C ILE A 186 7.73 -30.68 -0.37
N LEU A 187 8.28 -30.93 -1.55
CA LEU A 187 7.88 -32.11 -2.33
C LEU A 187 8.30 -33.40 -1.65
N GLY A 188 9.47 -33.44 -1.01
CA GLY A 188 9.85 -34.56 -0.16
C GLY A 188 8.79 -34.84 0.91
N GLU A 189 8.37 -33.83 1.65
CA GLU A 189 7.40 -33.98 2.74
C GLU A 189 5.98 -34.28 2.24
N VAL A 190 5.52 -33.59 1.20
CA VAL A 190 4.14 -33.65 0.70
C VAL A 190 3.93 -34.83 -0.25
N ALA A 191 4.95 -35.20 -1.05
CA ALA A 191 4.86 -36.26 -2.04
C ALA A 191 5.59 -37.55 -1.64
N PHE A 192 6.45 -37.57 -0.61
CA PHE A 192 7.23 -38.76 -0.25
C PHE A 192 7.30 -39.03 1.25
N SER A 193 6.59 -38.26 2.07
CA SER A 193 6.57 -38.38 3.55
C SER A 193 7.95 -38.21 4.20
N ARG A 194 8.92 -37.63 3.49
CA ARG A 194 10.30 -37.47 3.97
C ARG A 194 10.91 -36.19 3.41
N SER A 195 11.40 -35.30 4.27
CA SER A 195 12.27 -34.21 3.81
C SER A 195 13.53 -34.79 3.16
N PHE A 196 14.03 -34.15 2.11
CA PHE A 196 15.32 -34.49 1.53
C PHE A 196 16.48 -33.81 2.27
N GLY A 197 16.18 -32.93 3.25
CA GLY A 197 17.15 -32.17 4.01
C GLY A 197 17.94 -31.19 3.14
N ALA A 198 17.41 -30.81 1.98
CA ALA A 198 18.11 -30.01 0.99
C ALA A 198 18.44 -28.62 1.55
N GLN A 199 17.51 -28.01 2.27
CA GLN A 199 17.71 -26.69 2.90
C GLN A 199 18.77 -26.69 4.01
N LEU A 200 18.96 -27.80 4.71
CA LEU A 200 19.91 -27.91 5.83
C LEU A 200 21.32 -28.25 5.36
N THR A 201 21.42 -29.11 4.35
CA THR A 201 22.71 -29.56 3.81
C THR A 201 23.33 -28.55 2.84
N GLY A 202 22.52 -27.63 2.29
CA GLY A 202 22.95 -26.69 1.25
C GLY A 202 23.38 -27.37 -0.05
N LYS A 203 23.06 -28.66 -0.23
CA LYS A 203 23.50 -29.46 -1.37
C LYS A 203 22.31 -29.93 -2.19
N ALA A 204 22.13 -29.27 -3.33
CA ALA A 204 21.10 -29.57 -4.31
C ALA A 204 21.44 -30.73 -5.26
N GLU A 205 22.14 -31.79 -4.84
CA GLU A 205 22.65 -32.84 -5.75
C GLU A 205 21.55 -33.49 -6.63
N GLN A 206 20.27 -33.39 -6.23
CA GLN A 206 19.11 -33.90 -6.96
C GLN A 206 18.54 -32.93 -8.02
N ILE A 207 18.79 -31.62 -7.93
CA ILE A 207 18.20 -30.59 -8.82
C ILE A 207 18.78 -30.64 -10.25
N PRO A 208 20.11 -30.78 -10.45
CA PRO A 208 20.68 -30.99 -11.78
C PRO A 208 20.11 -32.23 -12.49
N ALA A 209 19.73 -33.26 -11.74
CA ALA A 209 19.24 -34.50 -12.30
C ALA A 209 17.84 -34.38 -12.93
N ILE A 210 17.00 -33.49 -12.39
CA ILE A 210 15.65 -33.26 -12.92
C ILE A 210 15.69 -32.39 -14.17
N ASN A 211 16.52 -31.32 -14.19
CA ASN A 211 16.76 -30.51 -15.39
C ASN A 211 17.29 -31.34 -16.56
N ASP A 212 18.25 -32.23 -16.27
CA ASP A 212 18.80 -33.17 -17.25
C ASP A 212 17.73 -34.14 -17.79
N HIS A 213 16.81 -34.60 -16.95
CA HIS A 213 15.70 -35.46 -17.37
C HIS A 213 14.73 -34.72 -18.31
N LEU A 214 14.38 -33.46 -18.01
CA LEU A 214 13.51 -32.64 -18.84
C LEU A 214 14.13 -32.36 -20.21
N LEU A 215 15.41 -31.95 -20.23
CA LEU A 215 16.14 -31.70 -21.47
C LEU A 215 16.21 -32.95 -22.35
N LEU A 216 16.55 -34.10 -21.75
CA LEU A 216 16.58 -35.38 -22.47
C LEU A 216 15.23 -35.71 -23.09
N SER A 217 14.16 -35.56 -22.31
CA SER A 217 12.81 -35.92 -22.73
C SER A 217 12.30 -34.97 -23.82
N CYS A 218 12.57 -33.67 -23.72
CA CYS A 218 12.19 -32.72 -24.77
C CYS A 218 12.99 -32.95 -26.05
N VAL A 219 14.31 -33.16 -25.98
CA VAL A 219 15.14 -33.39 -27.18
C VAL A 219 14.75 -34.67 -27.89
N ILE A 220 14.59 -35.79 -27.16
CA ILE A 220 14.17 -37.07 -27.74
C ILE A 220 12.72 -36.98 -28.23
N GLY A 221 11.83 -36.33 -27.48
CA GLY A 221 10.42 -36.20 -27.81
C GLY A 221 10.16 -35.51 -29.14
N GLU A 222 10.99 -34.52 -29.48
CA GLU A 222 10.92 -33.82 -30.77
C GLU A 222 11.35 -34.69 -31.97
N LEU A 223 12.16 -35.72 -31.74
CA LEU A 223 12.68 -36.61 -32.79
C LEU A 223 11.73 -37.78 -33.07
N PRO A 224 11.71 -38.33 -34.31
CA PRO A 224 10.91 -39.52 -34.61
C PRO A 224 11.46 -40.77 -33.91
N PHE A 225 10.64 -41.82 -33.76
CA PHE A 225 11.04 -43.11 -33.18
C PHE A 225 11.55 -42.99 -31.73
N GLN A 226 10.83 -42.24 -30.90
CA GLN A 226 11.22 -41.88 -29.53
C GLN A 226 11.62 -43.09 -28.68
N ASN A 227 10.86 -44.18 -28.75
CA ASN A 227 11.14 -45.41 -27.98
C ASN A 227 12.47 -46.06 -28.39
N LEU A 228 12.78 -46.10 -29.68
CA LEU A 228 14.05 -46.60 -30.20
C LEU A 228 15.21 -45.68 -29.81
N LEU A 229 15.08 -44.36 -30.04
CA LEU A 229 16.12 -43.39 -29.70
C LEU A 229 16.45 -43.39 -28.21
N LYS A 230 15.45 -43.57 -27.36
CA LYS A 230 15.60 -43.68 -25.91
C LYS A 230 16.29 -44.97 -25.48
N ALA A 231 16.04 -46.09 -26.18
CA ALA A 231 16.79 -47.33 -25.97
C ALA A 231 18.26 -47.15 -26.38
N LEU A 232 18.50 -46.55 -27.56
CA LEU A 232 19.84 -46.30 -28.09
C LEU A 232 20.63 -45.26 -27.26
N ALA A 233 19.96 -44.27 -26.67
CA ALA A 233 20.60 -43.24 -25.86
C ALA A 233 21.38 -43.83 -24.67
N ARG A 234 20.98 -45.01 -24.17
CA ARG A 234 21.68 -45.74 -23.10
C ARG A 234 23.09 -46.18 -23.49
N TRP A 235 23.33 -46.38 -24.78
CA TRP A 235 24.63 -46.80 -25.33
C TRP A 235 25.32 -45.67 -26.09
N SER A 236 24.84 -44.43 -25.96
CA SER A 236 25.42 -43.30 -26.68
C SER A 236 26.87 -43.05 -26.23
N PRO A 237 27.84 -42.95 -27.15
CA PRO A 237 29.22 -42.58 -26.80
C PRO A 237 29.33 -41.11 -26.38
N VAL A 238 28.31 -40.29 -26.66
CA VAL A 238 28.32 -38.84 -26.48
C VAL A 238 28.24 -38.47 -24.99
N PRO A 239 29.25 -37.76 -24.42
CA PRO A 239 29.33 -37.51 -22.97
C PRO A 239 28.10 -36.82 -22.36
N TRP A 240 27.57 -35.78 -23.01
CA TRP A 240 26.40 -35.07 -22.48
C TRP A 240 25.16 -35.98 -22.45
N MET A 241 24.95 -36.81 -23.47
CA MET A 241 23.82 -37.76 -23.52
C MET A 241 23.93 -38.80 -22.41
N ARG A 242 25.13 -39.32 -22.14
CA ARG A 242 25.39 -40.24 -21.02
C ARG A 242 25.05 -39.60 -19.68
N ARG A 243 25.47 -38.35 -19.46
CA ARG A 243 25.11 -37.59 -18.25
C ARG A 243 23.59 -37.51 -18.08
N LEU A 244 22.86 -37.10 -19.13
CA LEU A 244 21.39 -36.97 -19.03
C LEU A 244 20.70 -38.30 -18.68
N VAL A 245 21.14 -39.41 -19.29
CA VAL A 245 20.59 -40.74 -19.03
C VAL A 245 20.92 -41.20 -17.61
N GLN A 246 22.14 -40.97 -17.13
CA GLN A 246 22.56 -41.29 -15.77
C GLN A 246 21.76 -40.49 -14.73
N SER A 247 21.64 -39.18 -14.93
CA SER A 247 20.81 -38.27 -14.10
C SER A 247 19.39 -38.81 -13.94
N ARG A 248 18.75 -39.18 -15.05
CA ARG A 248 17.41 -39.78 -15.05
C ARG A 248 17.34 -41.12 -14.31
N ASN A 249 18.33 -41.99 -14.49
CA ASN A 249 18.37 -43.29 -13.82
C ASN A 249 18.57 -43.13 -12.30
N ASN A 250 19.38 -42.17 -11.86
CA ASN A 250 19.53 -41.85 -10.44
C ASN A 250 18.21 -41.36 -9.84
N LEU A 251 17.52 -40.45 -10.53
CA LEU A 251 16.21 -39.94 -10.10
C LEU A 251 15.17 -41.07 -9.99
N LYS A 252 15.16 -42.01 -10.94
CA LYS A 252 14.31 -43.21 -10.86
C LYS A 252 14.63 -44.04 -9.61
N ARG A 253 15.91 -44.30 -9.35
CA ARG A 253 16.32 -45.09 -8.18
C ARG A 253 15.86 -44.44 -6.87
N VAL A 254 16.11 -43.14 -6.70
CA VAL A 254 15.69 -42.39 -5.51
C VAL A 254 14.17 -42.44 -5.33
N CYS A 255 13.39 -42.27 -6.41
CA CYS A 255 11.94 -42.38 -6.37
C CYS A 255 11.47 -43.77 -5.94
N ALA A 256 12.05 -44.83 -6.52
CA ALA A 256 11.69 -46.20 -6.19
C ALA A 256 12.00 -46.56 -4.74
N GLU A 257 13.13 -46.07 -4.22
CA GLU A 257 13.49 -46.21 -2.81
C GLU A 257 12.48 -45.51 -1.89
N SER A 258 12.03 -44.29 -2.24
CA SER A 258 11.00 -43.58 -1.46
C SER A 258 9.67 -44.35 -1.42
N VAL A 259 9.22 -44.83 -2.58
CA VAL A 259 7.93 -45.54 -2.70
C VAL A 259 7.96 -46.84 -1.90
N ARG A 260 9.03 -47.63 -2.03
CA ARG A 260 9.20 -48.86 -1.25
C ARG A 260 9.26 -48.58 0.25
N TYR A 261 9.98 -47.55 0.66
CA TYR A 261 10.06 -47.15 2.06
C TYR A 261 8.67 -46.83 2.62
N LYS A 262 7.86 -46.04 1.91
CA LYS A 262 6.48 -45.70 2.32
C LYS A 262 5.56 -46.92 2.37
N MET A 263 5.63 -47.80 1.37
CA MET A 263 4.83 -49.03 1.35
C MET A 263 5.19 -49.99 2.49
N ALA A 264 6.47 -50.03 2.89
CA ALA A 264 6.95 -50.83 4.01
C ALA A 264 6.65 -50.21 5.39
N HIS A 265 6.45 -48.88 5.46
CA HIS A 265 6.15 -48.16 6.69
C HIS A 265 4.86 -47.33 6.55
N PRO A 266 3.68 -47.99 6.57
CA PRO A 266 2.40 -47.29 6.57
C PRO A 266 2.36 -46.31 7.75
N SER A 267 2.02 -45.06 7.47
CA SER A 267 1.93 -44.01 8.47
C SER A 267 0.52 -43.43 8.45
N GLU A 268 -0.01 -43.07 9.62
CA GLU A 268 -1.26 -42.30 9.71
C GLU A 268 -1.18 -40.92 9.03
N ARG A 269 0.04 -40.47 8.73
CA ARG A 269 0.31 -39.24 7.99
C ARG A 269 -0.27 -39.32 6.57
N ARG A 270 -1.30 -38.51 6.32
CA ARG A 270 -1.93 -38.35 5.01
C ARG A 270 -1.13 -37.39 4.14
N ASP A 271 -0.41 -37.95 3.18
CA ASP A 271 0.33 -37.24 2.13
C ASP A 271 -0.12 -37.72 0.73
N LEU A 272 0.44 -37.12 -0.33
CA LEU A 272 0.02 -37.46 -1.70
C LEU A 272 0.42 -38.89 -2.10
N LEU A 273 1.51 -39.44 -1.55
CA LEU A 273 1.92 -40.81 -1.81
C LEU A 273 1.06 -41.82 -1.05
N GLN A 274 0.66 -41.50 0.19
CA GLN A 274 -0.36 -42.26 0.89
C GLN A 274 -1.66 -42.30 0.08
N SER A 275 -2.06 -41.15 -0.49
CA SER A 275 -3.23 -41.08 -1.37
C SER A 275 -3.08 -41.95 -2.62
N LEU A 276 -1.86 -42.10 -3.18
CA LEU A 276 -1.57 -43.03 -4.28
C LEU A 276 -1.69 -44.50 -3.85
N VAL A 277 -1.15 -44.85 -2.69
CA VAL A 277 -1.19 -46.22 -2.15
C VAL A 277 -2.62 -46.63 -1.82
N GLU A 278 -3.43 -45.70 -1.32
CA GLU A 278 -4.83 -45.91 -0.96
C GLU A 278 -5.78 -45.75 -2.15
N ALA A 279 -5.33 -45.19 -3.27
CA ALA A 279 -6.17 -44.99 -4.45
C ALA A 279 -6.77 -46.33 -4.91
N ARG A 280 -8.08 -46.33 -5.11
CA ARG A 280 -8.85 -47.44 -5.67
C ARG A 280 -9.61 -46.97 -6.89
N ASP A 281 -9.74 -47.84 -7.87
CA ASP A 281 -10.68 -47.67 -8.97
C ASP A 281 -12.12 -47.68 -8.45
N SER A 282 -12.93 -46.68 -8.84
CA SER A 282 -14.30 -46.51 -8.35
C SER A 282 -15.29 -47.58 -8.85
N GLU A 283 -14.97 -48.23 -9.98
CA GLU A 283 -15.85 -49.19 -10.65
C GLU A 283 -15.44 -50.63 -10.36
N THR A 284 -14.14 -50.91 -10.28
CA THR A 284 -13.57 -52.25 -10.09
C THR A 284 -13.01 -52.49 -8.69
N GLY A 285 -12.79 -51.44 -7.89
CA GLY A 285 -12.14 -51.53 -6.59
C GLY A 285 -10.64 -51.82 -6.63
N ALA A 286 -10.02 -51.92 -7.81
CA ALA A 286 -8.62 -52.28 -7.98
C ALA A 286 -7.67 -51.21 -7.41
N ALA A 287 -6.61 -51.64 -6.74
CA ALA A 287 -5.52 -50.79 -6.26
C ALA A 287 -4.46 -50.54 -7.35
N LEU A 288 -3.66 -49.50 -7.19
CA LEU A 288 -2.48 -49.27 -8.01
C LEU A 288 -1.38 -50.28 -7.67
N SER A 289 -0.72 -50.81 -8.70
CA SER A 289 0.52 -51.60 -8.54
C SER A 289 1.70 -50.73 -8.12
N GLU A 290 2.73 -51.32 -7.50
CA GLU A 290 3.96 -50.60 -7.13
C GLU A 290 4.59 -49.85 -8.32
N GLN A 291 4.53 -50.42 -9.53
CA GLN A 291 5.09 -49.79 -10.73
C GLN A 291 4.27 -48.59 -11.19
N GLU A 292 2.95 -48.62 -11.04
CA GLU A 292 2.07 -47.48 -11.32
C GLU A 292 2.27 -46.37 -10.30
N ILE A 293 2.37 -46.72 -9.01
CA ILE A 293 2.69 -45.77 -7.93
C ILE A 293 4.04 -45.09 -8.20
N ASN A 294 5.08 -45.86 -8.55
CA ASN A 294 6.39 -45.32 -8.94
C ASN A 294 6.31 -44.36 -10.14
N SER A 295 5.45 -44.66 -11.12
CA SER A 295 5.28 -43.83 -12.32
C SER A 295 4.67 -42.47 -12.00
N GLU A 296 3.65 -42.45 -11.15
CA GLU A 296 2.98 -41.22 -10.71
C GLU A 296 3.84 -40.42 -9.72
N ALA A 297 4.47 -41.09 -8.76
CA ALA A 297 5.38 -40.44 -7.81
C ALA A 297 6.57 -39.77 -8.51
N PHE A 298 7.15 -40.43 -9.53
CA PHE A 298 8.20 -39.83 -10.36
C PHE A 298 7.69 -38.60 -11.11
N SER A 299 6.45 -38.65 -11.63
CA SER A 299 5.81 -37.51 -12.30
C SER A 299 5.69 -36.31 -11.36
N MET A 300 5.24 -36.54 -10.12
CA MET A 300 5.04 -35.50 -9.11
C MET A 300 6.36 -34.82 -8.73
N LEU A 301 7.43 -35.61 -8.54
CA LEU A 301 8.76 -35.08 -8.22
C LEU A 301 9.28 -34.15 -9.33
N VAL A 302 9.18 -34.58 -10.59
CA VAL A 302 9.66 -33.78 -11.73
C VAL A 302 8.79 -32.55 -11.94
N ALA A 303 7.46 -32.72 -11.99
CA ALA A 303 6.54 -31.65 -12.35
C ALA A 303 6.42 -30.57 -11.27
N GLY A 304 6.44 -30.95 -9.99
CA GLY A 304 6.27 -30.03 -8.86
C GLY A 304 7.51 -29.18 -8.57
N SER A 305 8.72 -29.70 -8.87
CA SER A 305 9.98 -29.07 -8.44
C SER A 305 10.29 -27.80 -9.24
N HIS A 306 10.49 -27.92 -10.55
CA HIS A 306 10.98 -26.82 -11.37
C HIS A 306 9.93 -25.74 -11.62
N SER A 307 8.68 -26.16 -11.86
CA SER A 307 7.62 -25.21 -12.21
C SER A 307 7.35 -24.22 -11.07
N THR A 308 7.24 -24.70 -9.83
CA THR A 308 7.02 -23.87 -8.64
C THR A 308 8.24 -22.99 -8.34
N THR A 309 9.43 -23.58 -8.36
CA THR A 309 10.71 -22.87 -8.13
C THR A 309 10.90 -21.72 -9.12
N GLY A 310 10.76 -21.99 -10.41
CA GLY A 310 10.90 -21.00 -11.46
C GLY A 310 9.87 -19.87 -11.30
N THR A 311 8.62 -20.23 -11.01
CA THR A 311 7.54 -19.24 -10.87
C THR A 311 7.78 -18.31 -9.69
N LEU A 312 8.17 -18.85 -8.52
CA LEU A 312 8.51 -18.07 -7.33
C LEU A 312 9.72 -17.17 -7.56
N THR A 313 10.78 -17.72 -8.17
CA THR A 313 12.00 -16.98 -8.47
C THR A 313 11.71 -15.79 -9.39
N LEU A 314 10.94 -16.01 -10.46
CA LEU A 314 10.58 -14.97 -11.42
C LEU A 314 9.61 -13.94 -10.83
N LEU A 315 8.65 -14.37 -10.01
CA LEU A 315 7.74 -13.46 -9.31
C LEU A 315 8.53 -12.53 -8.40
N LEU A 316 9.42 -13.08 -7.55
CA LEU A 316 10.26 -12.28 -6.67
C LEU A 316 11.22 -11.41 -7.50
N TRP A 317 11.77 -11.91 -8.59
CA TRP A 317 12.59 -11.10 -9.49
C TRP A 317 11.84 -9.87 -9.98
N HIS A 318 10.61 -10.02 -10.49
CA HIS A 318 9.79 -8.91 -10.96
C HIS A 318 9.43 -7.93 -9.84
N LEU A 319 9.03 -8.42 -8.67
CA LEU A 319 8.71 -7.55 -7.54
C LEU A 319 9.95 -6.75 -7.09
N LEU A 320 11.09 -7.42 -6.91
CA LEU A 320 12.32 -6.78 -6.42
C LEU A 320 12.93 -5.78 -7.41
N HIS A 321 12.65 -5.90 -8.70
CA HIS A 321 13.08 -4.94 -9.73
C HIS A 321 12.03 -3.86 -10.04
N ASN A 322 10.86 -3.91 -9.40
CA ASN A 322 9.81 -2.90 -9.52
C ASN A 322 9.38 -2.40 -8.14
N PRO A 323 10.16 -1.50 -7.50
CA PRO A 323 9.94 -1.09 -6.11
C PRO A 323 8.52 -0.60 -5.81
N LYS A 324 7.92 0.19 -6.71
CA LYS A 324 6.54 0.68 -6.56
C LYS A 324 5.51 -0.46 -6.54
N ILE A 325 5.70 -1.47 -7.38
CA ILE A 325 4.82 -2.65 -7.43
C ILE A 325 5.02 -3.48 -6.16
N ARG A 326 6.27 -3.68 -5.73
CA ARG A 326 6.59 -4.39 -4.48
C ARG A 326 5.98 -3.71 -3.27
N GLU A 327 6.12 -2.41 -3.14
CA GLU A 327 5.57 -1.62 -2.05
C GLU A 327 4.04 -1.77 -1.99
N ARG A 328 3.34 -1.61 -3.12
CA ARG A 328 1.90 -1.83 -3.18
C ARG A 328 1.47 -3.26 -2.82
N VAL A 329 2.25 -4.29 -3.17
CA VAL A 329 2.01 -5.67 -2.72
C VAL A 329 2.24 -5.80 -1.22
N GLN A 330 3.31 -5.21 -0.69
CA GLN A 330 3.64 -5.23 0.73
C GLN A 330 2.58 -4.49 1.58
N ASP A 331 2.04 -3.39 1.07
CA ASP A 331 0.96 -2.61 1.70
C ASP A 331 -0.34 -3.42 1.70
N GLU A 332 -0.74 -3.99 0.56
CA GLU A 332 -1.94 -4.85 0.47
C GLU A 332 -1.85 -6.02 1.47
N ILE A 333 -0.70 -6.70 1.55
CA ILE A 333 -0.48 -7.79 2.51
C ILE A 333 -0.65 -7.29 3.95
N GLN A 334 -0.06 -6.13 4.28
CA GLN A 334 -0.09 -5.57 5.62
C GLN A 334 -1.50 -5.11 6.02
N GLU A 335 -2.23 -4.46 5.12
CA GLU A 335 -3.60 -3.97 5.33
C GLU A 335 -4.58 -5.12 5.50
N VAL A 336 -4.51 -6.14 4.64
CA VAL A 336 -5.50 -7.21 4.58
C VAL A 336 -5.22 -8.33 5.58
N LEU A 337 -3.94 -8.70 5.77
CA LEU A 337 -3.58 -9.90 6.54
C LEU A 337 -2.94 -9.60 7.91
N GLY A 338 -2.55 -8.34 8.13
CA GLY A 338 -1.86 -7.90 9.33
C GLY A 338 -0.43 -8.46 9.45
N PRO A 339 0.30 -8.06 10.52
CA PRO A 339 1.68 -8.49 10.72
C PRO A 339 1.77 -9.98 11.09
N LEU A 340 2.87 -10.61 10.70
CA LEU A 340 3.25 -11.94 11.20
C LEU A 340 3.93 -11.81 12.57
N SER A 341 3.93 -12.89 13.34
CA SER A 341 4.51 -12.94 14.68
C SER A 341 5.26 -14.25 14.91
N THR A 342 5.93 -14.37 16.06
CA THR A 342 6.56 -15.64 16.49
C THR A 342 5.55 -16.79 16.62
N GLU A 343 4.29 -16.48 16.95
CA GLU A 343 3.19 -17.44 17.04
C GLU A 343 2.56 -17.73 15.66
N LYS A 344 2.46 -16.72 14.80
CA LYS A 344 1.94 -16.81 13.42
C LYS A 344 3.06 -16.52 12.43
N LYS A 345 3.89 -17.54 12.16
CA LYS A 345 5.08 -17.41 11.28
C LYS A 345 4.75 -17.31 9.79
N ALA A 346 3.56 -17.73 9.36
CA ALA A 346 3.12 -17.70 7.97
C ALA A 346 1.60 -17.54 7.86
N TYR A 347 1.12 -17.01 6.74
CA TYR A 347 -0.32 -16.85 6.50
C TYR A 347 -1.01 -18.17 6.10
N PRO A 348 -2.26 -18.40 6.52
CA PRO A 348 -3.06 -19.53 6.02
C PRO A 348 -3.41 -19.34 4.54
N ILE A 349 -3.59 -20.44 3.81
CA ILE A 349 -4.00 -20.38 2.39
C ILE A 349 -5.50 -20.10 2.22
N GLN A 350 -6.32 -20.46 3.19
CA GLN A 350 -7.77 -20.26 3.15
C GLN A 350 -8.10 -18.78 2.93
N GLY A 351 -8.83 -18.48 1.85
CA GLY A 351 -9.22 -17.11 1.49
C GLY A 351 -8.11 -16.24 0.89
N LEU A 352 -6.84 -16.66 0.98
CA LEU A 352 -5.68 -15.82 0.63
C LEU A 352 -5.71 -15.29 -0.82
N GLU A 353 -6.12 -16.13 -1.78
CA GLU A 353 -6.23 -15.71 -3.19
C GLU A 353 -7.27 -14.61 -3.40
N ALA A 354 -8.38 -14.66 -2.66
CA ALA A 354 -9.50 -13.73 -2.81
C ALA A 354 -9.23 -12.40 -2.10
N SER A 355 -8.46 -12.44 -1.01
CA SER A 355 -8.17 -11.29 -0.18
C SER A 355 -7.09 -10.36 -0.76
N LEU A 356 -6.26 -10.83 -1.69
CA LEU A 356 -5.11 -10.09 -2.23
C LEU A 356 -5.22 -9.86 -3.76
N PRO A 357 -6.16 -9.03 -4.24
CA PRO A 357 -6.39 -8.83 -5.67
C PRO A 357 -5.17 -8.30 -6.44
N TYR A 358 -4.40 -7.37 -5.86
CA TYR A 358 -3.20 -6.80 -6.48
C TYR A 358 -2.02 -7.76 -6.47
N THR A 359 -1.79 -8.48 -5.37
CA THR A 359 -0.80 -9.56 -5.32
C THR A 359 -1.14 -10.64 -6.35
N MET A 360 -2.42 -11.01 -6.48
CA MET A 360 -2.86 -11.97 -7.49
C MET A 360 -2.71 -11.41 -8.91
N ALA A 361 -2.89 -10.10 -9.12
CA ALA A 361 -2.58 -9.44 -10.39
C ALA A 361 -1.08 -9.55 -10.73
N CYS A 362 -0.19 -9.38 -9.76
CA CYS A 362 1.26 -9.61 -9.95
C CYS A 362 1.58 -11.06 -10.29
N VAL A 363 0.93 -12.03 -9.64
CA VAL A 363 1.09 -13.45 -9.96
C VAL A 363 0.61 -13.78 -11.38
N ARG A 364 -0.54 -13.21 -11.80
CA ARG A 364 -1.06 -13.35 -13.17
C ARG A 364 -0.11 -12.74 -14.20
N GLU A 365 0.45 -11.57 -13.91
CA GLU A 365 1.41 -10.92 -14.79
C GLU A 365 2.71 -11.70 -14.89
N ASN A 366 3.19 -12.31 -13.80
CA ASN A 366 4.32 -13.22 -13.83
C ASN A 366 4.05 -14.46 -14.70
N PHE A 367 2.86 -15.06 -14.59
CA PHE A 367 2.44 -16.17 -15.45
C PHE A 367 2.40 -15.80 -16.93
N ARG A 368 2.11 -14.53 -17.26
CA ARG A 368 2.10 -14.02 -18.62
C ARG A 368 3.52 -13.72 -19.13
N MET A 369 4.29 -12.93 -18.38
CA MET A 369 5.62 -12.47 -18.82
C MET A 369 6.64 -13.60 -18.88
N ASN A 370 6.70 -14.44 -17.86
CA ASN A 370 7.71 -15.50 -17.79
C ASN A 370 7.05 -16.83 -17.41
N PRO A 371 6.18 -17.38 -18.28
CA PRO A 371 5.60 -18.69 -18.04
C PRO A 371 6.71 -19.73 -17.99
N VAL A 372 6.80 -20.44 -16.87
CA VAL A 372 7.78 -21.51 -16.69
C VAL A 372 7.55 -22.67 -17.68
N PHE A 373 6.31 -22.96 -18.09
CA PHE A 373 6.08 -23.96 -19.14
C PHE A 373 6.31 -23.37 -20.53
N THR A 374 7.46 -23.71 -21.11
CA THR A 374 7.93 -23.21 -22.42
C THR A 374 7.99 -24.30 -23.49
N MET A 375 7.87 -25.58 -23.12
CA MET A 375 7.81 -26.69 -24.07
C MET A 375 6.52 -26.67 -24.92
N PRO A 376 6.59 -27.09 -26.19
CA PRO A 376 5.41 -27.28 -27.02
C PRO A 376 4.60 -28.49 -26.53
N LEU A 377 3.33 -28.28 -26.18
CA LEU A 377 2.40 -29.34 -25.74
C LEU A 377 1.67 -29.96 -26.94
N TRP A 378 2.38 -30.78 -27.70
CA TRP A 378 1.90 -31.35 -28.96
C TRP A 378 0.57 -32.11 -28.85
N ARG A 379 -0.35 -31.83 -29.79
CA ARG A 379 -1.60 -32.56 -30.00
C ARG A 379 -1.70 -33.01 -31.45
N ARG A 380 -2.28 -34.18 -31.70
CA ARG A 380 -2.54 -34.69 -33.04
C ARG A 380 -3.98 -34.43 -33.44
N VAL A 381 -4.18 -33.88 -34.63
CA VAL A 381 -5.49 -33.79 -35.27
C VAL A 381 -5.94 -35.20 -35.67
N ASN A 382 -6.81 -35.80 -34.87
CA ASN A 382 -7.35 -37.15 -35.11
C ASN A 382 -8.66 -37.14 -35.91
N SER A 383 -9.26 -35.96 -36.11
CA SER A 383 -10.43 -35.79 -36.97
C SER A 383 -10.10 -36.15 -38.42
N PRO A 384 -10.81 -37.10 -39.08
CA PRO A 384 -10.59 -37.40 -40.49
C PRO A 384 -10.82 -36.19 -41.39
N ALA A 385 -11.78 -35.34 -41.03
CA ALA A 385 -12.08 -34.10 -41.74
C ALA A 385 -11.08 -32.97 -41.45
N GLY A 386 -10.06 -33.17 -40.62
CA GLY A 386 -9.20 -32.10 -40.12
C GLY A 386 -9.87 -31.23 -39.06
N VAL A 387 -9.28 -30.07 -38.78
CA VAL A 387 -9.80 -29.07 -37.85
C VAL A 387 -9.76 -27.68 -38.47
N GLN A 388 -10.77 -26.87 -38.21
CA GLN A 388 -10.79 -25.45 -38.57
C GLN A 388 -10.35 -24.62 -37.36
N ILE A 389 -9.33 -23.78 -37.51
CA ILE A 389 -8.86 -22.84 -36.49
C ILE A 389 -8.81 -21.46 -37.15
N GLY A 390 -9.72 -20.57 -36.74
CA GLY A 390 -9.97 -19.31 -37.45
C GLY A 390 -10.25 -19.54 -38.93
N ASN A 391 -9.52 -18.82 -39.79
CA ASN A 391 -9.63 -18.95 -41.24
C ASN A 391 -8.77 -20.07 -41.84
N VAL A 392 -8.10 -20.89 -41.02
CA VAL A 392 -7.16 -21.91 -41.46
C VAL A 392 -7.70 -23.32 -41.22
N HIS A 393 -7.76 -24.10 -42.30
CA HIS A 393 -8.01 -25.53 -42.23
C HIS A 393 -6.71 -26.31 -41.99
N ILE A 394 -6.70 -27.23 -41.03
CA ILE A 394 -5.54 -28.07 -40.71
C ILE A 394 -5.90 -29.55 -40.92
N PRO A 395 -5.15 -30.28 -41.76
CA PRO A 395 -5.50 -31.64 -42.14
C PRO A 395 -5.25 -32.66 -41.02
N HIS A 396 -5.96 -33.80 -41.11
CA HIS A 396 -5.76 -34.99 -40.28
C HIS A 396 -4.28 -35.41 -40.19
N GLY A 397 -3.86 -35.93 -39.03
CA GLY A 397 -2.51 -36.42 -38.77
C GLY A 397 -1.48 -35.33 -38.50
N THR A 398 -1.86 -34.05 -38.58
CA THR A 398 -0.99 -32.93 -38.24
C THR A 398 -0.80 -32.82 -36.74
N ASN A 399 0.44 -32.62 -36.29
CA ASN A 399 0.76 -32.28 -34.92
C ASN A 399 0.72 -30.74 -34.76
N ILE A 400 -0.09 -30.25 -33.83
CA ILE A 400 -0.28 -28.83 -33.56
C ILE A 400 -0.10 -28.51 -32.08
N CYS A 401 0.34 -27.30 -31.77
CA CYS A 401 0.38 -26.79 -30.40
C CYS A 401 0.38 -25.26 -30.37
N ILE A 402 0.19 -24.74 -29.17
CA ILE A 402 0.46 -23.35 -28.76
C ILE A 402 1.47 -23.41 -27.62
N SER A 403 2.42 -22.49 -27.58
CA SER A 403 3.31 -22.31 -26.44
C SER A 403 2.91 -21.05 -25.67
N ASN A 404 2.77 -21.16 -24.35
CA ASN A 404 2.35 -20.04 -23.48
C ASN A 404 3.23 -18.81 -23.70
N TYR A 405 4.55 -18.97 -23.64
CA TYR A 405 5.50 -17.87 -23.86
C TYR A 405 5.24 -17.14 -25.19
N VAL A 406 4.97 -17.87 -26.27
CA VAL A 406 4.75 -17.27 -27.60
C VAL A 406 3.43 -16.52 -27.65
N LEU A 407 2.36 -17.11 -27.12
CA LEU A 407 1.04 -16.49 -27.05
C LEU A 407 1.05 -15.24 -26.16
N HIS A 408 1.80 -15.28 -25.06
CA HIS A 408 1.87 -14.22 -24.05
C HIS A 408 2.73 -13.02 -24.45
N HIS A 409 3.53 -13.16 -25.51
CA HIS A 409 4.33 -12.09 -26.11
C HIS A 409 3.80 -11.66 -27.49
N ASN A 410 2.58 -12.06 -27.85
CA ASN A 410 1.96 -11.60 -29.09
C ASN A 410 1.47 -10.14 -28.92
N PRO A 411 2.06 -9.15 -29.62
CA PRO A 411 1.65 -7.74 -29.49
C PRO A 411 0.19 -7.50 -29.93
N ASP A 412 -0.37 -8.33 -30.80
CA ASP A 412 -1.76 -8.21 -31.25
C ASP A 412 -2.76 -8.54 -30.12
N ILE A 413 -2.34 -9.34 -29.14
CA ILE A 413 -3.17 -9.74 -27.98
C ILE A 413 -2.91 -8.81 -26.78
N TRP A 414 -1.64 -8.46 -26.54
CA TRP A 414 -1.22 -7.81 -25.30
C TRP A 414 -0.95 -6.33 -25.44
N GLY A 415 -0.91 -5.78 -26.66
CA GLY A 415 -0.63 -4.38 -26.93
C GLY A 415 0.87 -4.08 -27.09
N THR A 416 1.21 -2.81 -27.27
CA THR A 416 2.60 -2.33 -27.41
C THR A 416 3.41 -2.49 -26.13
N ASP A 417 2.76 -2.56 -24.98
CA ASP A 417 3.37 -2.78 -23.66
C ASP A 417 3.52 -4.28 -23.31
N HIS A 418 3.38 -5.20 -24.28
CA HIS A 418 3.45 -6.65 -24.03
C HIS A 418 4.75 -7.12 -23.36
N ALA A 419 5.83 -6.35 -23.47
CA ALA A 419 7.13 -6.64 -22.84
C ALA A 419 7.30 -6.03 -21.43
N VAL A 420 6.33 -5.25 -20.95
CA VAL A 420 6.37 -4.56 -19.65
C VAL A 420 5.61 -5.37 -18.59
N PHE A 421 6.19 -5.46 -17.39
CA PHE A 421 5.53 -6.08 -16.23
C PHE A 421 4.50 -5.10 -15.66
N ASN A 422 3.23 -5.27 -16.04
CA ASN A 422 2.15 -4.37 -15.66
C ASN A 422 1.00 -5.14 -15.00
N PRO A 423 0.95 -5.21 -13.66
CA PRO A 423 -0.14 -5.85 -12.93
C PRO A 423 -1.50 -5.17 -13.11
N GLU A 424 -1.56 -3.85 -13.35
CA GLU A 424 -2.81 -3.09 -13.45
C GLU A 424 -3.76 -3.63 -14.53
N ARG A 425 -3.23 -4.29 -15.57
CA ARG A 425 -4.03 -4.88 -16.64
C ARG A 425 -5.03 -5.94 -16.15
N TRP A 426 -4.78 -6.51 -14.98
CA TRP A 426 -5.62 -7.55 -14.38
C TRP A 426 -6.66 -7.02 -13.39
N LEU A 427 -6.60 -5.74 -13.02
CA LEU A 427 -7.53 -5.12 -12.07
C LEU A 427 -8.78 -4.56 -12.77
N LYS A 428 -8.65 -4.20 -14.05
CA LYS A 428 -9.79 -3.76 -14.87
C LYS A 428 -10.74 -4.93 -15.11
N MET A 429 -12.05 -4.69 -14.96
CA MET A 429 -13.11 -5.70 -15.20
C MET A 429 -13.84 -5.51 -16.53
N ASP A 430 -13.21 -4.83 -17.50
CA ASP A 430 -13.74 -4.63 -18.84
C ASP A 430 -13.64 -5.90 -19.73
N GLU A 431 -14.29 -5.87 -20.90
CA GLU A 431 -14.27 -7.00 -21.83
C GLU A 431 -12.89 -7.29 -22.42
N GLU A 432 -12.02 -6.28 -22.51
CA GLU A 432 -10.65 -6.44 -23.00
C GLU A 432 -9.81 -7.27 -22.00
N SER A 433 -9.87 -6.93 -20.71
CA SER A 433 -9.22 -7.67 -19.64
C SER A 433 -9.78 -9.09 -19.50
N LYS A 434 -11.09 -9.29 -19.70
CA LYS A 434 -11.68 -10.64 -19.76
C LYS A 434 -11.17 -11.44 -20.96
N ALA A 435 -10.99 -10.82 -22.12
CA ALA A 435 -10.40 -11.46 -23.30
C ALA A 435 -8.96 -11.88 -23.07
N LYS A 436 -8.13 -10.98 -22.51
CA LYS A 436 -6.75 -11.28 -22.12
C LYS A 436 -6.68 -12.42 -21.08
N ALA A 437 -7.60 -12.45 -20.13
CA ALA A 437 -7.68 -13.55 -19.15
C ALA A 437 -7.95 -14.92 -19.78
N ARG A 438 -8.70 -15.00 -20.89
CA ARG A 438 -8.91 -16.28 -21.61
C ARG A 438 -7.64 -16.80 -22.28
N CYS A 439 -6.69 -15.91 -22.60
CA CYS A 439 -5.38 -16.24 -23.15
C CYS A 439 -4.37 -16.71 -22.08
N LEU A 440 -4.64 -16.44 -20.80
CA LEU A 440 -3.75 -16.82 -19.70
C LEU A 440 -4.03 -18.26 -19.25
N ILE A 441 -3.19 -19.20 -19.71
CA ILE A 441 -3.35 -20.65 -19.43
C ILE A 441 -2.12 -21.29 -18.75
N PRO A 442 -1.62 -20.75 -17.61
CA PRO A 442 -0.41 -21.22 -16.94
C PRO A 442 -0.48 -22.69 -16.50
N PHE A 443 -1.69 -23.18 -16.24
CA PHE A 443 -1.97 -24.56 -15.86
C PHE A 443 -2.64 -25.37 -16.97
N SER A 444 -2.62 -24.88 -18.23
CA SER A 444 -3.42 -25.40 -19.35
C SER A 444 -4.93 -25.37 -19.07
N VAL A 445 -5.74 -25.82 -20.01
CA VAL A 445 -7.21 -25.94 -19.90
C VAL A 445 -7.70 -27.33 -20.30
N GLY A 446 -8.98 -27.63 -20.03
CA GLY A 446 -9.64 -28.88 -20.40
C GLY A 446 -9.30 -30.07 -19.50
N HIS A 447 -9.68 -31.27 -19.92
CA HIS A 447 -9.51 -32.52 -19.14
C HIS A 447 -8.03 -32.89 -18.87
N ARG A 448 -7.06 -32.27 -19.56
CA ARG A 448 -5.62 -32.42 -19.33
C ARG A 448 -4.99 -31.27 -18.52
N MET A 449 -5.79 -30.35 -17.95
CA MET A 449 -5.28 -29.25 -17.12
C MET A 449 -4.47 -29.76 -15.92
N CYS A 450 -3.49 -28.98 -15.45
CA CYS A 450 -2.60 -29.38 -14.36
C CYS A 450 -3.38 -29.81 -13.11
N ILE A 451 -3.10 -31.03 -12.64
CA ILE A 451 -3.71 -31.56 -11.41
C ILE A 451 -3.12 -30.88 -10.16
N GLY A 452 -1.86 -30.45 -10.22
CA GLY A 452 -1.14 -29.81 -9.11
C GLY A 452 -1.40 -28.32 -8.94
N ARG A 453 -2.40 -27.73 -9.62
CA ARG A 453 -2.68 -26.28 -9.60
C ARG A 453 -2.77 -25.74 -8.17
N ASN A 454 -3.58 -26.39 -7.32
CA ASN A 454 -3.83 -25.90 -5.96
C ASN A 454 -2.55 -25.91 -5.12
N LEU A 455 -1.79 -27.00 -5.14
CA LEU A 455 -0.51 -27.10 -4.44
C LEU A 455 0.50 -26.05 -4.92
N GLY A 456 0.61 -25.87 -6.24
CA GLY A 456 1.50 -24.87 -6.84
C GLY A 456 1.13 -23.45 -6.41
N MET A 457 -0.14 -23.08 -6.51
CA MET A 457 -0.64 -21.76 -6.06
C MET A 457 -0.45 -21.55 -4.56
N THR A 458 -0.71 -22.58 -3.73
CA THR A 458 -0.46 -22.54 -2.29
C THR A 458 1.00 -22.21 -1.97
N ASN A 459 1.94 -22.90 -2.62
CA ASN A 459 3.36 -22.61 -2.43
C ASN A 459 3.72 -21.22 -2.93
N ILE A 460 3.26 -20.81 -4.11
CA ILE A 460 3.58 -19.49 -4.68
C ILE A 460 3.12 -18.37 -3.75
N LEU A 461 1.85 -18.40 -3.34
CA LEU A 461 1.26 -17.31 -2.57
C LEU A 461 1.75 -17.29 -1.12
N LYS A 462 1.73 -18.43 -0.42
CA LYS A 462 2.19 -18.47 0.98
C LYS A 462 3.65 -18.05 1.08
N THR A 463 4.51 -18.52 0.19
CA THR A 463 5.93 -18.17 0.24
C THR A 463 6.13 -16.69 -0.10
N ALA A 464 5.54 -16.18 -1.19
CA ALA A 464 5.71 -14.77 -1.57
C ALA A 464 5.21 -13.82 -0.47
N THR A 465 3.98 -14.03 0.05
CA THR A 465 3.42 -13.15 1.09
C THR A 465 4.19 -13.24 2.40
N THR A 466 4.59 -14.44 2.81
CA THR A 466 5.35 -14.63 4.05
C THR A 466 6.74 -14.00 3.97
N LEU A 467 7.46 -14.21 2.86
CA LEU A 467 8.80 -13.62 2.68
C LEU A 467 8.75 -12.10 2.64
N LEU A 468 7.79 -11.52 1.90
CA LEU A 468 7.63 -10.07 1.81
C LEU A 468 7.16 -9.44 3.13
N SER A 469 6.50 -10.18 4.01
CA SER A 469 6.15 -9.71 5.36
C SER A 469 7.31 -9.77 6.35
N TRP A 470 8.20 -10.76 6.25
CA TRP A 470 9.32 -10.93 7.18
C TRP A 470 10.60 -10.20 6.78
N PHE A 471 10.81 -9.95 5.49
CA PHE A 471 12.11 -9.52 4.97
C PHE A 471 12.02 -8.39 3.97
N GLU A 472 13.03 -7.53 4.00
CA GLU A 472 13.39 -6.66 2.90
C GLU A 472 14.49 -7.35 2.09
N LEU A 473 14.17 -7.74 0.86
CA LEU A 473 15.09 -8.39 -0.06
C LEU A 473 15.58 -7.38 -1.09
N GLU A 474 16.90 -7.26 -1.24
CA GLU A 474 17.52 -6.35 -2.20
C GLU A 474 18.36 -7.11 -3.22
N PRO A 475 18.09 -6.99 -4.53
CA PRO A 475 18.91 -7.61 -5.56
C PRO A 475 20.27 -6.90 -5.63
N VAL A 476 21.34 -7.68 -5.76
CA VAL A 476 22.70 -7.14 -5.92
C VAL A 476 22.86 -6.45 -7.28
N GLU A 477 22.27 -7.02 -8.33
CA GLU A 477 22.28 -6.47 -9.69
C GLU A 477 20.92 -5.83 -9.99
N ARG A 478 20.82 -4.49 -9.99
CA ARG A 478 19.53 -3.77 -10.15
C ARG A 478 19.04 -3.58 -11.59
N GLU A 479 19.93 -3.68 -12.60
CA GLU A 479 19.63 -3.27 -13.98
C GLU A 479 19.62 -4.43 -15.00
N LYS A 480 19.65 -5.68 -14.54
CA LYS A 480 19.82 -6.82 -15.45
C LYS A 480 18.50 -7.39 -15.93
N MET A 481 18.20 -7.28 -17.22
CA MET A 481 17.04 -7.96 -17.80
C MET A 481 17.11 -9.49 -17.58
N VAL A 482 15.99 -10.06 -17.10
CA VAL A 482 15.86 -11.51 -16.92
C VAL A 482 15.87 -12.22 -18.28
N ARG A 483 16.69 -13.28 -18.38
CA ARG A 483 16.68 -14.20 -19.53
C ARG A 483 16.25 -15.58 -19.09
N LEU A 484 15.44 -16.24 -19.91
CA LEU A 484 14.98 -17.60 -19.64
C LEU A 484 15.76 -18.60 -20.48
N LYS A 485 16.33 -19.61 -19.81
CA LYS A 485 16.85 -20.80 -20.47
C LYS A 485 15.87 -21.94 -20.27
N SER A 486 15.42 -22.55 -21.36
CA SER A 486 14.40 -23.59 -21.32
C SER A 486 14.99 -24.98 -21.52
N SER A 487 14.82 -25.85 -20.53
CA SER A 487 14.99 -27.31 -20.71
C SER A 487 13.64 -28.00 -21.00
N GLY A 488 12.67 -27.24 -21.51
CA GLY A 488 11.25 -27.56 -21.57
C GLY A 488 10.43 -26.87 -20.47
N ILE A 489 11.09 -26.56 -19.35
CA ILE A 489 10.66 -25.57 -18.37
C ILE A 489 11.67 -24.43 -18.42
N GLY A 490 11.19 -23.19 -18.50
CA GLY A 490 11.96 -21.96 -18.51
C GLY A 490 12.40 -21.59 -17.12
N GLU A 491 13.69 -21.38 -16.95
CA GLU A 491 14.30 -20.93 -15.70
C GLU A 491 15.12 -19.68 -15.95
N MET A 492 15.21 -18.82 -14.93
CA MET A 492 16.11 -17.67 -14.94
C MET A 492 17.55 -18.14 -15.20
N GLU A 493 18.22 -17.54 -16.18
CA GLU A 493 19.63 -17.80 -16.47
C GLU A 493 20.53 -17.11 -15.44
N GLY A 494 21.50 -17.85 -14.89
CA GLY A 494 22.41 -17.37 -13.86
C GLY A 494 21.86 -17.48 -12.42
N ALA A 495 22.61 -16.89 -11.50
CA ALA A 495 22.25 -16.75 -10.09
C ALA A 495 21.40 -15.49 -9.89
N PHE A 496 20.50 -15.53 -8.90
CA PHE A 496 19.73 -14.38 -8.44
C PHE A 496 20.25 -13.93 -7.09
N LEU A 497 21.37 -13.18 -7.12
CA LEU A 497 22.05 -12.75 -5.90
C LEU A 497 21.27 -11.63 -5.19
N CYS A 498 20.97 -11.85 -3.92
CA CYS A 498 20.28 -10.90 -3.05
C CYS A 498 21.02 -10.69 -1.74
N ARG A 499 20.77 -9.54 -1.12
CA ARG A 499 20.95 -9.32 0.32
C ARG A 499 19.57 -9.32 0.98
N VAL A 500 19.54 -9.63 2.26
CA VAL A 500 18.31 -9.66 3.05
C VAL A 500 18.54 -8.92 4.35
N SER A 501 17.55 -8.15 4.76
CA SER A 501 17.43 -7.64 6.12
C SER A 501 16.06 -8.00 6.68
N LEU A 502 15.96 -8.08 8.01
CA LEU A 502 14.65 -8.24 8.64
C LEU A 502 13.79 -7.04 8.27
N ARG A 503 12.60 -7.34 7.74
CA ARG A 503 11.54 -6.34 7.71
C ARG A 503 11.15 -6.18 9.15
N ASP A 504 11.41 -5.00 9.68
CA ASP A 504 11.14 -4.73 11.06
C ASP A 504 9.72 -5.17 11.42
N ALA A 505 9.58 -6.08 12.39
CA ALA A 505 8.30 -6.38 13.06
C ALA A 505 7.76 -5.15 13.85
N ARG A 506 8.24 -3.95 13.50
CA ARG A 506 7.94 -2.61 14.00
C ARG A 506 7.01 -1.87 13.04
N HIS A 507 5.99 -2.57 12.57
CA HIS A 507 4.69 -1.92 12.45
C HIS A 507 3.94 -2.13 13.80
N LEU A 508 4.53 -1.80 14.97
CA LEU A 508 4.06 -0.56 15.61
C LEU A 508 4.02 0.52 14.55
N PRO A 509 2.81 0.91 14.13
CA PRO A 509 2.54 1.37 12.78
C PRO A 509 3.50 2.50 12.40
N LEU A 510 3.73 2.67 11.11
CA LEU A 510 4.29 3.92 10.58
C LEU A 510 3.68 5.14 11.32
N ASP A 511 2.40 5.05 11.73
CA ASP A 511 1.65 6.00 12.57
C ASP A 511 2.24 6.28 13.98
N VAL A 512 2.86 5.31 14.69
CA VAL A 512 3.55 5.58 15.98
C VAL A 512 4.87 6.31 15.74
N TRP A 513 5.57 6.05 14.63
CA TRP A 513 6.82 6.76 14.32
C TRP A 513 6.58 8.10 13.62
N TYR A 514 5.43 8.27 12.98
CA TYR A 514 4.91 9.58 12.60
C TYR A 514 4.52 10.38 13.83
N MET A 515 3.89 9.78 14.84
CA MET A 515 3.76 10.42 16.16
C MET A 515 5.14 10.74 16.76
N VAL A 516 6.15 9.87 16.66
CA VAL A 516 7.51 10.20 17.15
C VAL A 516 8.14 11.33 16.35
N ALA A 517 8.01 11.36 15.03
CA ALA A 517 8.52 12.44 14.19
C ALA A 517 7.78 13.76 14.48
N GLU A 518 6.45 13.73 14.60
CA GLU A 518 5.57 14.86 14.93
C GLU A 518 5.81 15.38 16.36
N ILE A 519 6.03 14.49 17.34
CA ILE A 519 6.39 14.82 18.74
C ILE A 519 7.81 15.39 18.83
N LEU A 520 8.77 14.85 18.05
CA LEU A 520 10.10 15.42 17.94
C LEU A 520 10.09 16.78 17.19
N HIS A 521 9.04 17.06 16.41
CA HIS A 521 8.89 18.27 15.60
C HIS A 521 8.03 19.37 16.24
N HIS A 522 7.34 19.12 17.37
CA HIS A 522 6.48 20.10 18.06
C HIS A 522 7.20 21.35 18.64
N ARG A 523 8.40 21.70 18.13
CA ARG A 523 9.14 22.93 18.45
C ARG A 523 9.54 23.80 17.25
N THR A 524 9.18 23.46 16.02
CA THR A 524 9.48 24.32 14.85
C THR A 524 8.25 24.43 13.94
N LYS A 525 7.74 25.65 13.75
CA LYS A 525 6.72 25.98 12.73
C LYS A 525 7.26 25.58 11.36
N LEU A 526 6.48 24.84 10.57
CA LEU A 526 6.71 24.68 9.13
C LEU A 526 5.88 25.72 8.36
N PRO A 527 6.38 26.19 7.19
CA PRO A 527 5.71 27.18 6.35
C PRO A 527 4.37 26.67 5.81
N SER A 528 3.40 27.58 5.71
CA SER A 528 1.96 27.30 5.58
C SER A 528 1.48 26.86 4.20
N ASN A 529 2.35 26.74 3.19
CA ASN A 529 1.92 26.69 1.79
C ASN A 529 1.93 25.32 1.09
N GLU A 530 2.07 24.20 1.80
CA GLU A 530 2.09 22.86 1.17
C GLU A 530 1.18 21.83 1.85
N TYR A 531 -0.04 22.23 2.24
CA TYR A 531 -1.04 21.32 2.81
C TYR A 531 -1.94 20.59 1.77
N GLU A 532 -1.81 20.90 0.48
CA GLU A 532 -2.77 20.45 -0.57
C GLU A 532 -2.46 19.13 -1.27
N SER A 533 -1.41 18.38 -0.89
CA SER A 533 -1.24 17.03 -1.43
C SER A 533 -0.86 16.06 -0.32
N GLY A 534 -1.66 15.01 -0.12
CA GLY A 534 -1.44 13.94 0.86
C GLY A 534 -0.21 13.07 0.57
N ASP A 535 0.88 13.65 0.04
CA ASP A 535 2.04 12.99 -0.54
C ASP A 535 3.32 13.26 0.27
N TRP A 536 3.20 13.37 1.60
CA TRP A 536 4.32 13.44 2.52
C TRP A 536 5.01 12.06 2.65
N LYS A 537 5.75 11.65 1.62
CA LYS A 537 6.48 10.37 1.58
C LYS A 537 7.81 10.43 2.33
N ARG A 538 8.28 9.25 2.77
CA ARG A 538 9.56 8.90 3.46
C ARG A 538 10.82 9.70 3.06
N GLU A 539 10.88 10.24 1.86
CA GLU A 539 12.04 10.94 1.31
C GLU A 539 12.33 12.23 2.08
N ALA A 540 11.31 13.03 2.43
CA ALA A 540 11.49 14.29 3.15
C ALA A 540 12.07 14.10 4.57
N LEU A 541 11.61 13.10 5.33
CA LEU A 541 12.07 12.87 6.71
C LEU A 541 13.56 12.47 6.80
N SER A 542 14.08 11.80 5.78
CA SER A 542 15.49 11.41 5.72
C SER A 542 16.43 12.60 5.49
N GLU A 543 15.91 13.65 4.85
CA GLU A 543 16.63 14.89 4.55
C GLU A 543 16.77 15.77 5.81
N TYR A 544 15.74 15.81 6.66
CA TYR A 544 15.75 16.58 7.92
C TYR A 544 16.38 15.84 9.11
N PHE A 545 16.36 14.50 9.13
CA PHE A 545 16.92 13.70 10.24
C PHE A 545 17.84 12.57 9.74
N PRO A 546 19.08 12.89 9.33
CA PRO A 546 20.01 11.92 8.74
C PRO A 546 20.34 10.74 9.69
N ASN A 547 20.23 10.95 11.01
CA ASN A 547 20.52 9.94 12.04
C ASN A 547 19.26 9.22 12.58
N LEU A 548 18.06 9.50 12.03
CA LEU A 548 16.81 8.90 12.50
C LEU A 548 16.86 7.37 12.43
N ARG A 549 17.47 6.84 11.36
CA ARG A 549 17.68 5.40 11.17
C ARG A 549 18.51 4.76 12.29
N ASP A 550 19.56 5.44 12.75
CA ASP A 550 20.43 4.93 13.81
C ASP A 550 19.75 4.96 15.17
N LEU A 551 18.96 6.01 15.44
CA LEU A 551 18.20 6.17 16.68
C LEU A 551 17.05 5.15 16.76
N VAL A 552 16.39 4.88 15.62
CA VAL A 552 15.41 3.82 15.44
C VAL A 552 16.04 2.45 15.71
N ASN A 553 17.23 2.17 15.16
CA ASN A 553 17.96 0.92 15.40
C ASN A 553 18.41 0.74 16.86
N LEU A 554 18.84 1.81 17.52
CA LEU A 554 19.21 1.79 18.94
C LEU A 554 18.00 1.48 19.84
N SER A 555 16.84 2.05 19.53
CA SER A 555 15.61 1.82 20.31
C SER A 555 15.07 0.39 20.17
N SER A 556 15.10 -0.21 18.99
CA SER A 556 14.64 -1.60 18.82
C SER A 556 15.46 -2.61 19.62
N THR A 557 16.76 -2.36 19.74
CA THR A 557 17.71 -3.29 20.34
C THR A 557 17.95 -3.02 21.82
N CYS A 558 17.68 -1.80 22.31
CA CYS A 558 17.92 -1.40 23.69
C CYS A 558 16.60 -1.16 24.47
N SER A 559 16.28 -2.05 25.40
CA SER A 559 15.12 -1.90 26.29
C SER A 559 15.22 -0.68 27.20
N TRP A 560 16.42 -0.33 27.65
CA TRP A 560 16.66 0.89 28.45
C TRP A 560 16.33 2.15 27.66
N PHE A 561 16.77 2.23 26.40
CA PHE A 561 16.50 3.37 25.52
C PHE A 561 14.99 3.48 25.19
N ARG A 562 14.29 2.36 25.01
CA ARG A 562 12.81 2.35 24.91
C ARG A 562 12.13 2.88 26.15
N ASN A 563 12.57 2.45 27.33
CA ASN A 563 11.99 2.92 28.58
C ASN A 563 12.28 4.41 28.86
N LEU A 564 13.38 4.94 28.31
CA LEU A 564 13.72 6.36 28.37
C LEU A 564 12.83 7.21 27.44
N LEU A 565 12.56 6.71 26.23
CA LEU A 565 11.78 7.45 25.22
C LEU A 565 10.27 7.31 25.40
N ALA A 566 9.78 6.14 25.79
CA ALA A 566 8.34 5.84 25.89
C ALA A 566 7.54 6.86 26.72
N PRO A 567 8.02 7.36 27.88
CA PRO A 567 7.29 8.38 28.63
C PRO A 567 7.15 9.72 27.91
N ARG A 568 8.07 10.06 27.00
CA ARG A 568 8.00 11.28 26.17
C ARG A 568 7.16 11.06 24.92
N ILE A 569 7.29 9.90 24.28
CA ILE A 569 6.55 9.54 23.08
C ILE A 569 5.07 9.37 23.38
N PHE A 570 4.72 8.68 24.47
CA PHE A 570 3.32 8.46 24.80
C PHE A 570 2.71 9.62 25.56
N ALA A 571 3.45 10.68 25.88
CA ALA A 571 2.90 11.88 26.55
C ALA A 571 1.78 12.55 25.75
N PHE A 572 1.91 12.53 24.42
CA PHE A 572 0.96 13.08 23.47
C PHE A 572 0.60 11.99 22.46
N VAL A 573 -0.68 11.75 22.24
CA VAL A 573 -1.13 10.73 21.28
C VAL A 573 -2.22 11.28 20.35
N VAL A 574 -2.19 10.85 19.08
CA VAL A 574 -3.15 11.27 18.06
C VAL A 574 -4.07 10.10 17.72
N LEU A 575 -5.38 10.31 17.91
CA LEU A 575 -6.45 9.41 17.50
C LEU A 575 -7.12 9.95 16.24
N ARG A 576 -7.04 9.22 15.13
CA ARG A 576 -7.83 9.48 13.92
C ARG A 576 -9.08 8.59 13.93
N ASN A 577 -10.13 8.99 13.24
CA ASN A 577 -11.38 8.22 13.12
C ASN A 577 -11.28 6.95 12.24
N THR A 578 -10.22 6.16 12.42
CA THR A 578 -9.97 4.90 11.71
C THR A 578 -9.79 3.76 12.73
N THR A 579 -10.24 2.55 12.37
CA THR A 579 -10.06 1.35 13.22
C THR A 579 -8.59 1.12 13.58
N LYS A 580 -7.66 1.37 12.63
CA LYS A 580 -6.22 1.21 12.86
C LYS A 580 -5.67 2.15 13.94
N SER A 581 -6.04 3.43 13.88
CA SER A 581 -5.62 4.40 14.90
C SER A 581 -6.21 4.05 16.26
N ALA A 582 -7.49 3.72 16.31
CA ALA A 582 -8.17 3.33 17.55
C ALA A 582 -7.55 2.08 18.21
N LEU A 583 -7.27 1.02 17.44
CA LEU A 583 -6.63 -0.19 17.97
C LEU A 583 -5.20 0.07 18.46
N SER A 584 -4.47 1.01 17.83
CA SER A 584 -3.12 1.39 18.27
C SER A 584 -3.16 2.11 19.62
N ILE A 585 -4.11 3.03 19.79
CA ILE A 585 -4.32 3.73 21.06
C ILE A 585 -4.86 2.77 22.14
N GLU A 586 -5.71 1.80 21.78
CA GLU A 586 -6.18 0.75 22.68
C GLU A 586 -5.03 -0.14 23.19
N ALA A 587 -4.03 -0.42 22.34
CA ALA A 587 -2.86 -1.17 22.76
C ALA A 587 -2.00 -0.39 23.77
N VAL A 588 -1.88 0.94 23.59
CA VAL A 588 -1.21 1.83 24.56
C VAL A 588 -1.97 1.85 25.89
N SER A 589 -3.30 1.94 25.85
CA SER A 589 -4.14 1.99 27.06
C SER A 589 -4.12 0.69 27.88
N LYS A 590 -4.00 -0.46 27.23
CA LYS A 590 -3.86 -1.78 27.90
C LYS A 590 -2.43 -2.07 28.37
N GLY A 591 -1.45 -1.30 27.91
CA GLY A 591 -0.03 -1.51 28.19
C GLY A 591 0.47 -0.79 29.44
N ASN A 592 1.77 -0.97 29.73
CA ASN A 592 2.45 -0.31 30.85
C ASN A 592 2.61 1.22 30.67
N TRP A 593 2.23 1.76 29.51
CA TRP A 593 2.45 3.15 29.12
C TRP A 593 1.18 4.00 29.17
N ALA A 594 0.04 3.45 29.58
CA ALA A 594 -1.22 4.19 29.70
C ALA A 594 -1.12 5.39 30.67
N SER A 595 -0.29 5.30 31.71
CA SER A 595 0.02 6.40 32.65
C SER A 595 1.01 7.42 32.09
N CYS A 596 1.58 7.18 30.90
CA CYS A 596 2.44 8.18 30.27
C CYS A 596 1.62 9.21 29.49
N VAL A 597 0.40 8.85 29.06
CA VAL A 597 -0.46 9.69 28.24
C VAL A 597 -1.01 10.87 29.03
N LYS A 598 -0.64 12.08 28.61
CA LYS A 598 -1.05 13.36 29.20
C LYS A 598 -1.98 14.14 28.29
N GLU A 599 -1.84 13.97 26.98
CA GLU A 599 -2.59 14.71 25.98
C GLU A 599 -3.10 13.77 24.88
N LEU A 600 -4.38 13.88 24.53
CA LEU A 600 -5.01 13.12 23.45
C LEU A 600 -5.58 14.09 22.41
N ARG A 601 -5.10 14.02 21.16
CA ARG A 601 -5.67 14.77 20.03
C ARG A 601 -6.52 13.86 19.16
N TYR A 602 -7.81 14.12 19.08
CA TYR A 602 -8.74 13.43 18.20
C TYR A 602 -8.98 14.24 16.92
N ILE A 603 -8.85 13.58 15.77
CA ILE A 603 -9.07 14.15 14.43
C ILE A 603 -10.14 13.31 13.71
N GLY A 604 -11.32 13.88 13.49
CA GLY A 604 -12.42 13.24 12.77
C GLY A 604 -12.56 13.79 11.35
N ILE A 605 -12.21 12.99 10.34
CA ILE A 605 -12.29 13.36 8.92
C ILE A 605 -13.47 12.64 8.27
N SER A 606 -14.35 13.37 7.60
CA SER A 606 -15.43 12.80 6.79
C SER A 606 -15.11 13.02 5.31
N GLU A 607 -15.03 11.94 4.52
CA GLU A 607 -14.93 12.03 3.06
C GLU A 607 -16.32 12.00 2.41
N ILE A 608 -16.45 12.57 1.21
CA ILE A 608 -17.69 12.65 0.42
C ILE A 608 -18.23 11.22 0.15
N ASP A 609 -19.56 11.03 0.17
CA ASP A 609 -20.31 9.78 -0.11
C ASP A 609 -20.26 8.64 0.95
N HIS A 610 -19.77 8.90 2.17
CA HIS A 610 -19.75 7.88 3.23
C HIS A 610 -20.90 8.02 4.25
N THR A 611 -21.43 6.90 4.75
CA THR A 611 -22.37 6.88 5.89
C THR A 611 -21.62 7.02 7.22
N ILE A 612 -22.30 7.47 8.29
CA ILE A 612 -21.74 7.59 9.64
C ILE A 612 -21.03 6.29 10.12
N GLU A 613 -21.59 5.13 9.76
CA GLU A 613 -21.05 3.81 10.12
C GLU A 613 -19.68 3.54 9.49
N ASN A 614 -19.39 4.16 8.34
CA ASN A 614 -18.11 4.04 7.65
C ASN A 614 -17.07 5.04 8.17
N VAL A 615 -17.51 6.23 8.63
CA VAL A 615 -16.60 7.30 9.10
C VAL A 615 -16.38 7.31 10.61
N TYR A 616 -17.21 6.63 11.41
CA TYR A 616 -17.04 6.54 12.87
C TYR A 616 -17.05 5.07 13.34
N PRO A 617 -15.88 4.40 13.28
CA PRO A 617 -15.74 3.01 13.71
C PRO A 617 -16.05 2.81 15.20
N PRO A 618 -16.62 1.66 15.60
CA PRO A 618 -16.93 1.37 17.00
C PRO A 618 -15.68 1.34 17.90
N GLU A 619 -14.50 1.07 17.35
CA GLU A 619 -13.24 1.12 18.10
C GLU A 619 -12.88 2.54 18.53
N VAL A 620 -13.20 3.56 17.72
CA VAL A 620 -12.97 4.97 18.06
C VAL A 620 -13.88 5.36 19.22
N ASP A 621 -15.16 4.99 19.13
CA ASP A 621 -16.15 5.20 20.18
C ASP A 621 -15.70 4.59 21.51
N LYS A 622 -15.16 3.36 21.48
CA LYS A 622 -14.63 2.68 22.66
C LYS A 622 -13.48 3.42 23.34
N ILE A 623 -12.63 4.11 22.59
CA ILE A 623 -11.53 4.91 23.16
C ILE A 623 -12.09 6.20 23.75
N LEU A 624 -12.88 6.95 22.98
CA LEU A 624 -13.43 8.24 23.39
C LEU A 624 -14.42 8.12 24.56
N SER A 625 -15.18 7.04 24.65
CA SER A 625 -16.13 6.77 25.75
C SER A 625 -15.47 6.23 27.03
N ASN A 626 -14.16 5.97 27.02
CA ASN A 626 -13.42 5.44 28.15
C ASN A 626 -12.05 6.12 28.32
N LEU A 627 -12.05 7.45 28.45
CA LEU A 627 -10.83 8.24 28.64
C LEU A 627 -10.13 7.96 29.98
N ALA A 628 -10.87 7.49 30.99
CA ALA A 628 -10.34 7.12 32.30
C ALA A 628 -9.28 6.00 32.26
N GLN A 629 -9.18 5.25 31.15
CA GLN A 629 -8.11 4.27 30.96
C GLN A 629 -6.71 4.92 30.92
N PHE A 630 -6.62 6.21 30.59
CA PHE A 630 -5.39 7.00 30.60
C PHE A 630 -5.27 7.74 31.94
N ARG A 631 -4.61 7.10 32.91
CA ARG A 631 -4.60 7.55 34.32
C ARG A 631 -4.09 8.97 34.56
N ASP A 632 -3.19 9.46 33.70
CA ASP A 632 -2.54 10.76 33.83
C ASP A 632 -2.94 11.73 32.71
N LEU A 633 -4.05 11.47 32.00
CA LEU A 633 -4.56 12.31 30.92
C LEU A 633 -5.06 13.66 31.48
N GLN A 634 -4.52 14.75 30.95
CA GLN A 634 -4.76 16.11 31.41
C GLN A 634 -5.63 16.90 30.42
N SER A 635 -5.36 16.74 29.12
CA SER A 635 -6.01 17.49 28.04
C SER A 635 -6.50 16.61 26.90
N VAL A 636 -7.62 17.04 26.31
CA VAL A 636 -8.17 16.47 25.08
C VAL A 636 -8.29 17.58 24.05
N THR A 637 -7.77 17.35 22.85
CA THR A 637 -7.97 18.22 21.69
C THR A 637 -8.89 17.52 20.70
N VAL A 638 -9.88 18.22 20.16
CA VAL A 638 -10.84 17.71 19.18
C VAL A 638 -10.76 18.59 17.94
N GLN A 639 -10.66 17.98 16.76
CA GLN A 639 -10.60 18.68 15.48
C GLN A 639 -11.39 17.93 14.41
N PHE A 640 -12.10 18.66 13.56
CA PHE A 640 -12.85 18.11 12.42
C PHE A 640 -12.45 18.87 11.15
N PRO A 641 -11.36 18.48 10.47
CA PRO A 641 -10.92 19.15 9.25
C PRO A 641 -11.98 19.02 8.15
N VAL A 642 -12.20 20.08 7.37
CA VAL A 642 -13.16 20.09 6.25
C VAL A 642 -12.52 20.72 5.02
N ASN A 643 -12.73 20.12 3.85
CA ASN A 643 -12.30 20.69 2.57
C ASN A 643 -13.44 21.51 1.93
N TYR A 644 -13.10 22.46 1.04
CA TYR A 644 -14.05 23.33 0.36
C TYR A 644 -15.15 22.56 -0.38
N GLU A 645 -14.80 21.45 -1.02
CA GLU A 645 -15.77 20.58 -1.70
C GLU A 645 -16.77 19.94 -0.73
N ASP A 646 -16.31 19.52 0.46
CA ASP A 646 -17.16 18.86 1.46
C ASP A 646 -18.31 19.76 1.94
N LEU A 647 -18.04 21.05 2.17
CA LEU A 647 -19.04 22.04 2.58
C LEU A 647 -20.11 22.27 1.50
N TYR A 648 -19.73 22.21 0.21
CA TYR A 648 -20.65 22.34 -0.92
C TYR A 648 -21.59 21.14 -1.03
N TYR A 649 -21.06 19.93 -0.82
CA TYR A 649 -21.82 18.69 -0.91
C TYR A 649 -22.67 18.39 0.33
N ASP A 650 -22.26 18.82 1.53
CA ASP A 650 -23.07 18.71 2.77
C ASP A 650 -24.29 19.67 2.81
N GLY A 651 -24.55 20.41 1.73
CA GLY A 651 -25.70 21.32 1.62
C GLY A 651 -25.60 22.56 2.52
N LEU A 652 -24.45 22.78 3.17
CA LEU A 652 -24.25 23.89 4.11
C LEU A 652 -24.39 25.27 3.46
N PHE A 653 -24.29 25.38 2.13
CA PHE A 653 -24.51 26.63 1.39
C PHE A 653 -25.97 26.92 1.01
N GLN A 654 -26.89 25.97 1.18
CA GLN A 654 -28.27 26.10 0.68
C GLN A 654 -29.29 26.49 1.76
N ASP A 655 -28.94 26.42 3.04
CA ASP A 655 -29.83 26.68 4.17
C ASP A 655 -29.37 27.87 5.03
N GLU A 656 -30.31 28.64 5.58
CA GLU A 656 -30.03 29.65 6.62
C GLU A 656 -29.49 28.96 7.90
N PHE A 657 -28.63 29.65 8.67
CA PHE A 657 -28.16 29.13 9.95
C PHE A 657 -29.36 28.84 10.88
N ASP A 658 -29.60 27.57 11.16
CA ASP A 658 -30.69 27.14 12.04
C ASP A 658 -30.15 26.69 13.41
N PRO A 659 -30.40 27.45 14.49
CA PRO A 659 -29.99 27.07 15.84
C PRO A 659 -30.94 26.04 16.49
N ASP A 660 -32.06 25.66 15.88
CA ASP A 660 -33.03 24.73 16.48
C ASP A 660 -32.44 23.32 16.64
N PRO A 661 -32.29 22.82 17.89
CA PRO A 661 -31.79 21.46 18.14
C PRO A 661 -32.64 20.37 17.48
N ALA A 662 -33.93 20.60 17.24
CA ALA A 662 -34.81 19.64 16.59
C ALA A 662 -34.45 19.44 15.10
N ASN A 663 -34.07 20.52 14.41
CA ASN A 663 -33.64 20.47 13.02
C ASN A 663 -32.21 19.94 12.89
N ALA A 664 -31.35 20.24 13.88
CA ALA A 664 -30.02 19.62 13.98
C ALA A 664 -30.08 18.08 14.03
N LEU A 665 -31.03 17.50 14.78
CA LEU A 665 -31.23 16.04 14.86
C LEU A 665 -31.62 15.38 13.53
N VAL A 666 -32.25 16.12 12.62
CA VAL A 666 -32.57 15.65 11.27
C VAL A 666 -31.29 15.69 10.44
N ALA A 667 -30.61 16.84 10.41
CA ALA A 667 -29.38 17.03 9.65
C ALA A 667 -28.23 16.10 10.08
N GLU A 668 -28.17 15.71 11.36
CA GLU A 668 -27.19 14.74 11.88
C GLU A 668 -27.36 13.32 11.33
N LYS A 669 -28.57 12.96 10.89
CA LYS A 669 -28.83 11.66 10.25
C LYS A 669 -28.49 11.67 8.77
N ASP A 670 -28.67 12.83 8.14
CA ASP A 670 -28.55 13.00 6.70
C ASP A 670 -27.12 13.43 6.29
N SER A 671 -26.33 14.01 7.21
CA SER A 671 -24.94 14.41 7.00
C SER A 671 -23.97 13.59 7.87
N ALA A 672 -23.04 12.88 7.21
CA ALA A 672 -22.05 12.06 7.88
C ALA A 672 -21.04 12.87 8.72
N SER A 673 -20.72 14.10 8.29
CA SER A 673 -19.85 15.00 9.04
C SER A 673 -20.50 15.46 10.36
N ARG A 674 -21.79 15.85 10.31
CA ARG A 674 -22.57 16.21 11.51
C ARG A 674 -22.78 15.00 12.44
N GLY A 675 -23.10 13.84 11.87
CA GLY A 675 -23.21 12.59 12.60
C GLY A 675 -21.90 12.19 13.30
N LEU A 676 -20.76 12.35 12.64
CA LEU A 676 -19.42 12.11 13.19
C LEU A 676 -19.13 13.03 14.37
N MET A 677 -19.42 14.34 14.25
CA MET A 677 -19.26 15.31 15.34
C MET A 677 -20.14 14.95 16.54
N LEU A 678 -21.43 14.66 16.31
CA LEU A 678 -22.37 14.23 17.33
C LEU A 678 -21.85 13.01 18.09
N ALA A 679 -21.46 11.95 17.37
CA ALA A 679 -21.01 10.70 17.97
C ALA A 679 -19.72 10.89 18.79
N SER A 680 -18.79 11.68 18.27
CA SER A 680 -17.51 11.97 18.93
C SER A 680 -17.69 12.74 20.25
N PHE A 681 -18.46 13.85 20.24
CA PHE A 681 -18.73 14.60 21.46
C PHE A 681 -19.55 13.77 22.46
N ARG A 682 -20.52 12.99 21.99
CA ARG A 682 -21.31 12.09 22.83
C ARG A 682 -20.43 11.09 23.57
N ALA A 683 -19.45 10.50 22.89
CA ALA A 683 -18.50 9.58 23.49
C ALA A 683 -17.62 10.29 24.53
N ILE A 684 -17.09 11.48 24.22
CA ILE A 684 -16.27 12.24 25.18
C ILE A 684 -17.06 12.55 26.46
N ILE A 685 -18.30 13.04 26.32
CA ILE A 685 -19.15 13.45 27.44
C ILE A 685 -19.60 12.27 28.29
N SER A 686 -19.77 11.07 27.71
CA SER A 686 -20.26 9.89 28.46
C SER A 686 -19.37 9.52 29.65
N ASN A 687 -18.08 9.89 29.60
CA ASN A 687 -17.16 9.73 30.72
C ASN A 687 -17.60 10.51 31.98
N TYR A 688 -18.16 11.70 31.82
CA TYR A 688 -18.42 12.65 32.92
C TYR A 688 -19.73 12.37 33.65
N ASN A 689 -20.64 11.60 33.05
CA ASN A 689 -21.89 11.17 33.71
C ASN A 689 -21.67 10.12 34.83
N SER A 690 -20.49 9.53 34.91
CA SER A 690 -20.18 8.41 35.82
C SER A 690 -19.58 8.82 37.18
N GLY A 691 -19.31 10.11 37.41
CA GLY A 691 -18.77 10.61 38.68
C GLY A 691 -17.30 10.24 38.97
N SER A 692 -16.54 9.86 37.94
CA SER A 692 -15.13 9.46 38.09
C SER A 692 -14.20 10.66 38.33
N GLN A 693 -13.33 10.59 39.34
CA GLN A 693 -12.44 11.71 39.75
C GLN A 693 -11.20 11.91 38.86
N GLN A 694 -10.91 11.01 37.92
CA GLN A 694 -9.68 11.00 37.10
C GLN A 694 -9.91 11.38 35.62
N LEU A 695 -10.78 12.34 35.34
CA LEU A 695 -11.06 12.79 33.97
C LEU A 695 -10.30 14.07 33.61
N PRO A 696 -9.93 14.25 32.32
CA PRO A 696 -9.23 15.45 31.88
C PRO A 696 -10.08 16.70 32.14
N ARG A 697 -9.41 17.80 32.53
CA ARG A 697 -10.07 19.08 32.81
C ARG A 697 -9.70 20.16 31.80
N SER A 698 -8.96 19.81 30.76
CA SER A 698 -8.61 20.70 29.66
C SER A 698 -9.22 20.17 28.38
N LEU A 699 -9.97 21.04 27.69
CA LEU A 699 -10.52 20.76 26.36
C LEU A 699 -10.06 21.85 25.39
N THR A 700 -9.52 21.42 24.26
CA THR A 700 -9.30 22.28 23.10
C THR A 700 -10.19 21.80 21.96
N ILE A 701 -11.02 22.68 21.42
CA ILE A 701 -11.74 22.46 20.17
C ILE A 701 -11.00 23.30 19.11
N HIS A 702 -10.36 22.63 18.17
CA HIS A 702 -9.58 23.25 17.11
C HIS A 702 -10.36 23.17 15.80
N ASP A 703 -10.46 24.31 15.10
CA ASP A 703 -11.22 24.49 13.85
C ASP A 703 -12.63 23.92 13.97
N LEU A 704 -13.42 24.48 14.88
CA LEU A 704 -14.83 24.10 15.00
C LEU A 704 -15.54 24.43 13.67
N ASN A 705 -16.14 23.41 13.06
CA ASN A 705 -17.02 23.56 11.92
C ASN A 705 -18.34 24.21 12.34
N LEU A 706 -18.94 24.97 11.43
CA LEU A 706 -19.99 25.93 11.79
C LEU A 706 -21.40 25.34 11.62
N ALA A 707 -21.49 24.02 11.67
CA ALA A 707 -22.75 23.29 11.62
C ALA A 707 -23.37 23.15 13.03
N THR A 708 -24.68 23.32 13.13
CA THR A 708 -25.42 23.06 14.37
C THR A 708 -25.41 21.57 14.70
N VAL A 709 -24.90 21.23 15.89
CA VAL A 709 -24.96 19.87 16.47
C VAL A 709 -25.82 19.93 17.72
N SER A 710 -26.87 19.10 17.76
CA SER A 710 -27.89 19.06 18.80
C SER A 710 -27.31 18.90 20.21
N ILE A 711 -26.17 18.22 20.33
CA ILE A 711 -25.50 17.95 21.61
C ILE A 711 -25.05 19.23 22.34
N PHE A 712 -24.68 20.29 21.60
CA PHE A 712 -24.22 21.54 22.19
C PHE A 712 -25.30 22.26 23.00
N SER A 713 -26.57 21.99 22.67
CA SER A 713 -27.73 22.55 23.38
C SER A 713 -28.19 21.72 24.58
N THR A 714 -27.56 20.57 24.84
CA THR A 714 -28.01 19.65 25.91
C THR A 714 -27.48 20.04 27.29
N GLN A 715 -28.26 19.77 28.34
CA GLN A 715 -27.82 20.01 29.72
C GLN A 715 -26.57 19.21 30.08
N VAL A 716 -26.45 17.98 29.56
CA VAL A 716 -25.31 17.11 29.82
C VAL A 716 -23.99 17.72 29.30
N PHE A 717 -24.02 18.35 28.13
CA PHE A 717 -22.84 19.04 27.59
C PHE A 717 -22.47 20.27 28.42
N ARG A 718 -23.47 21.04 28.86
CA ARG A 718 -23.27 22.21 29.73
C ARG A 718 -22.65 21.81 31.07
N ASP A 719 -23.16 20.72 31.66
CA ASP A 719 -22.61 20.17 32.89
C ASP A 719 -21.15 19.76 32.67
N PHE A 720 -20.83 19.08 31.57
CA PHE A 720 -19.46 18.74 31.20
C PHE A 720 -18.54 19.97 31.13
N LEU A 721 -18.93 21.02 30.40
CA LEU A 721 -18.15 22.26 30.28
C LEU A 721 -17.88 22.93 31.64
N SER A 722 -18.84 22.86 32.57
CA SER A 722 -18.71 23.46 33.90
C SER A 722 -17.63 22.82 34.78
N HIS A 723 -17.15 21.62 34.44
CA HIS A 723 -16.09 20.91 35.15
C HIS A 723 -14.68 21.20 34.61
N LEU A 724 -14.55 21.92 33.50
CA LEU A 724 -13.27 22.22 32.87
C LEU A 724 -12.50 23.29 33.67
N GLN A 725 -11.18 23.16 33.70
CA GLN A 725 -10.22 24.15 34.21
C GLN A 725 -9.57 24.95 33.08
N THR A 726 -9.43 24.35 31.89
CA THR A 726 -8.90 25.02 30.70
C THR A 726 -9.84 24.76 29.53
N PHE A 727 -10.19 25.81 28.79
CA PHE A 727 -11.03 25.70 27.60
C PHE A 727 -10.46 26.58 26.48
N ASN A 728 -10.14 25.95 25.35
CA ASN A 728 -9.65 26.62 24.16
C ASN A 728 -10.58 26.32 22.99
N LEU A 729 -10.96 27.35 22.24
CA LEU A 729 -11.79 27.22 21.05
C LEU A 729 -11.18 28.02 19.90
N SER A 730 -11.02 27.40 18.73
CA SER A 730 -10.81 28.12 17.47
C SER A 730 -11.92 27.80 16.48
N LEU A 731 -12.30 28.78 15.68
CA LEU A 731 -13.22 28.60 14.55
C LEU A 731 -12.46 28.18 13.29
N THR A 732 -13.16 27.59 12.34
CA THR A 732 -12.56 27.22 11.04
C THR A 732 -12.21 28.48 10.23
N ALA A 733 -10.98 28.55 9.72
CA ALA A 733 -10.55 29.57 8.76
C ALA A 733 -11.06 29.20 7.36
N TRP A 734 -11.76 30.09 6.67
CA TRP A 734 -12.32 29.80 5.35
C TRP A 734 -12.43 31.06 4.49
N ASP A 735 -11.96 30.94 3.24
CA ASP A 735 -12.12 31.90 2.14
C ASP A 735 -12.74 31.14 0.95
N ASN A 736 -13.79 31.69 0.33
CA ASN A 736 -14.45 31.10 -0.83
C ASN A 736 -13.68 31.27 -2.16
N GLY A 737 -12.44 31.75 -2.12
CA GLY A 737 -11.62 32.04 -3.29
C GLY A 737 -11.99 33.36 -3.99
N ALA A 738 -13.01 34.07 -3.49
CA ALA A 738 -13.35 35.43 -3.88
C ALA A 738 -13.03 36.46 -2.77
N GLY A 739 -12.32 36.04 -1.72
CA GLY A 739 -11.95 36.87 -0.57
C GLY A 739 -13.03 36.97 0.51
N TRP A 740 -14.09 36.14 0.48
CA TRP A 740 -15.17 36.21 1.47
C TRP A 740 -14.89 35.26 2.62
N ASN A 741 -14.84 35.79 3.84
CA ASN A 741 -14.74 34.98 5.05
C ASN A 741 -16.09 34.36 5.44
N LEU A 742 -16.06 33.29 6.23
CA LEU A 742 -17.23 32.47 6.48
C LEU A 742 -18.39 33.19 7.18
N ASN A 743 -18.11 34.00 8.20
CA ASN A 743 -19.12 34.81 8.89
C ASN A 743 -19.66 35.98 8.04
N THR A 744 -19.24 36.12 6.77
CA THR A 744 -19.83 37.09 5.83
C THR A 744 -20.95 36.51 4.99
N GLN A 745 -21.10 35.19 4.98
CA GLN A 745 -22.18 34.54 4.26
C GLN A 745 -23.44 34.56 5.14
N GLU A 746 -24.57 34.95 4.55
CA GLU A 746 -25.85 35.11 5.28
C GLU A 746 -26.28 33.83 6.01
N ILE A 747 -25.95 32.68 5.43
CA ILE A 747 -26.16 31.33 5.97
C ILE A 747 -25.46 31.07 7.32
N PHE A 748 -24.57 31.95 7.80
CA PHE A 748 -23.85 31.80 9.07
C PHE A 748 -24.06 32.96 10.05
N TYR A 749 -24.89 33.95 9.71
CA TYR A 749 -25.09 35.15 10.56
C TYR A 749 -25.59 34.83 11.98
N GLY A 750 -26.37 33.77 12.18
CA GLY A 750 -26.85 33.41 13.52
C GLY A 750 -25.84 32.66 14.40
N LEU A 751 -24.71 32.21 13.86
CA LEU A 751 -23.75 31.38 14.58
C LEU A 751 -23.05 32.10 15.74
N PRO A 752 -22.49 33.31 15.57
CA PRO A 752 -21.83 34.03 16.66
C PRO A 752 -22.70 34.14 17.92
N ASP A 753 -24.00 34.36 17.75
CA ASP A 753 -24.97 34.46 18.85
C ASP A 753 -25.12 33.14 19.64
N GLN A 754 -24.81 32.00 19.02
CA GLN A 754 -24.86 30.68 19.65
C GLN A 754 -23.57 30.28 20.37
N LEU A 755 -22.41 30.90 20.06
CA LEU A 755 -21.14 30.54 20.71
C LEU A 755 -21.20 30.69 22.24
N GLY A 756 -21.87 31.74 22.73
CA GLY A 756 -22.13 31.94 24.16
C GLY A 756 -23.02 30.85 24.75
N PRO A 757 -24.27 30.70 24.29
CA PRO A 757 -25.21 29.66 24.72
C PRO A 757 -24.73 28.22 24.59
N TRP A 758 -23.85 27.90 23.64
CA TRP A 758 -23.30 26.56 23.46
C TRP A 758 -22.07 26.31 24.32
N PHE A 759 -21.20 27.31 24.48
CA PHE A 759 -19.90 27.12 25.12
C PHE A 759 -19.67 28.09 26.28
N PHE A 760 -19.55 29.39 26.01
CA PHE A 760 -18.95 30.33 26.95
C PHE A 760 -19.77 30.56 28.23
N ASN A 761 -21.09 30.43 28.16
CA ASN A 761 -22.00 30.64 29.29
C ASN A 761 -21.91 29.53 30.36
N HIS A 762 -21.16 28.47 30.09
CA HIS A 762 -21.10 27.25 30.91
C HIS A 762 -19.72 26.98 31.53
N LEU A 763 -18.77 27.92 31.42
CA LEU A 763 -17.37 27.76 31.81
C LEU A 763 -17.06 28.20 33.26
N SER A 764 -17.90 27.83 34.22
CA SER A 764 -17.84 28.36 35.59
C SER A 764 -16.58 27.99 36.39
N SER A 765 -15.95 26.83 36.10
CA SER A 765 -14.72 26.38 36.77
C SER A 765 -13.42 26.74 36.04
N VAL A 766 -13.53 27.35 34.85
CA VAL A 766 -12.39 27.60 33.97
C VAL A 766 -11.47 28.67 34.56
N GLN A 767 -10.18 28.37 34.55
CA GLN A 767 -9.10 29.25 34.96
C GLN A 767 -8.30 29.77 33.76
N GLU A 768 -8.26 29.04 32.66
CA GLU A 768 -7.55 29.43 31.43
C GLU A 768 -8.50 29.32 30.24
N PHE A 769 -8.76 30.45 29.59
CA PHE A 769 -9.66 30.56 28.44
C PHE A 769 -8.90 31.08 27.22
N SER A 770 -9.05 30.39 26.09
CA SER A 770 -8.53 30.87 24.80
C SER A 770 -9.62 30.86 23.74
N PHE A 771 -9.72 31.93 22.96
CA PHE A 771 -10.62 31.98 21.80
C PHE A 771 -9.93 32.62 20.59
N ASP A 772 -9.92 31.90 19.48
CA ASP A 772 -9.36 32.33 18.20
C ASP A 772 -10.46 32.35 17.13
N ALA A 773 -10.81 33.54 16.67
CA ALA A 773 -11.81 33.73 15.63
C ALA A 773 -11.28 33.34 14.23
N ARG A 774 -9.96 33.18 14.05
CA ARG A 774 -9.30 33.03 12.75
C ARG A 774 -9.74 34.12 11.77
N SER A 775 -9.87 33.80 10.48
CA SER A 775 -10.35 34.71 9.43
C SER A 775 -11.79 35.19 9.64
N SER A 776 -12.52 34.71 10.66
CA SER A 776 -13.90 35.10 10.95
C SER A 776 -14.03 36.47 11.64
N SER A 777 -13.14 37.40 11.31
CA SER A 777 -12.81 38.64 12.04
C SER A 777 -13.96 39.62 12.32
N ARG A 778 -15.18 39.35 11.83
CA ARG A 778 -16.41 40.09 12.18
C ARG A 778 -16.87 39.92 13.64
N LEU A 779 -16.17 39.13 14.45
CA LEU A 779 -16.50 38.91 15.86
C LEU A 779 -15.97 40.05 16.74
N GLY A 780 -16.89 40.70 17.46
CA GLY A 780 -16.55 41.75 18.43
C GLY A 780 -16.66 43.17 17.90
N ALA A 781 -17.60 43.46 17.00
CA ALA A 781 -17.88 44.82 16.54
C ALA A 781 -18.92 45.57 17.40
N GLY A 782 -19.41 44.98 18.51
CA GLY A 782 -20.34 45.65 19.42
C GLY A 782 -21.71 45.97 18.81
N GLY A 783 -22.10 45.28 17.74
CA GLY A 783 -23.37 45.49 17.02
C GLY A 783 -23.42 46.76 16.15
N GLN A 784 -22.27 47.27 15.69
CA GLN A 784 -22.17 48.49 14.87
C GLN A 784 -22.62 48.33 13.40
N ASP A 785 -22.55 47.13 12.82
CA ASP A 785 -23.17 46.82 11.53
C ASP A 785 -24.19 45.68 11.70
N SER A 786 -25.32 45.81 11.01
CA SER A 786 -26.36 44.78 10.81
C SER A 786 -25.84 43.38 10.42
N ARG A 787 -24.59 43.27 9.98
CA ARG A 787 -23.92 42.03 9.53
C ARG A 787 -22.70 41.65 10.37
N SER A 788 -22.46 42.33 11.50
CA SER A 788 -21.37 42.08 12.43
C SER A 788 -21.92 41.71 13.81
N HIS A 789 -21.39 40.64 14.42
CA HIS A 789 -21.95 40.05 15.62
C HIS A 789 -21.01 40.17 16.82
N ASP A 790 -21.60 40.13 18.00
CA ASP A 790 -20.90 40.16 19.27
C ASP A 790 -20.07 38.88 19.48
N ILE A 791 -19.04 38.94 20.34
CA ILE A 791 -18.23 37.75 20.68
C ILE A 791 -18.98 36.78 21.61
N SER A 792 -20.21 37.12 22.02
CA SER A 792 -21.07 36.33 22.89
C SER A 792 -20.50 36.03 24.29
N LEU A 793 -19.69 36.95 24.83
CA LEU A 793 -19.13 36.90 26.20
C LEU A 793 -19.98 37.66 27.23
N ARG A 794 -21.05 38.33 26.82
CA ARG A 794 -21.91 39.16 27.69
C ARG A 794 -22.47 38.38 28.88
N ASN A 795 -22.91 37.15 28.63
CA ASN A 795 -23.49 36.24 29.62
C ASN A 795 -22.49 35.21 30.15
N ALA A 796 -21.25 35.22 29.66
CA ALA A 796 -20.21 34.32 30.13
C ALA A 796 -19.76 34.70 31.54
N THR A 797 -19.86 33.75 32.48
CA THR A 797 -19.39 33.91 33.86
C THR A 797 -18.26 32.92 34.12
N MET A 798 -17.05 33.44 34.29
CA MET A 798 -15.84 32.65 34.54
C MET A 798 -15.17 33.12 35.84
N PRO A 799 -15.81 32.89 37.00
CA PRO A 799 -15.40 33.48 38.29
C PRO A 799 -13.99 33.05 38.77
N HIS A 800 -13.39 32.05 38.13
CA HIS A 800 -12.05 31.55 38.44
C HIS A 800 -11.02 31.88 37.36
N LEU A 801 -11.36 32.72 36.37
CA LEU A 801 -10.52 33.03 35.23
C LEU A 801 -9.23 33.75 35.65
N ARG A 802 -8.09 33.13 35.37
CA ARG A 802 -6.74 33.64 35.65
C ARG A 802 -6.00 34.02 34.37
N LYS A 803 -6.20 33.31 33.27
CA LYS A 803 -5.55 33.61 32.00
C LYS A 803 -6.56 33.67 30.87
N VAL A 804 -6.44 34.70 30.05
CA VAL A 804 -7.23 34.85 28.83
C VAL A 804 -6.31 35.09 27.64
N THR A 805 -6.54 34.34 26.56
CA THR A 805 -5.87 34.51 25.27
C THR A 805 -6.91 34.72 24.20
N LEU A 806 -6.81 35.80 23.44
CA LEU A 806 -7.75 36.12 22.36
C LEU A 806 -6.98 36.40 21.09
N GLU A 807 -7.48 35.86 19.98
CA GLU A 807 -6.79 35.89 18.69
C GLU A 807 -7.76 36.26 17.54
N HIS A 808 -7.35 37.22 16.70
CA HIS A 808 -8.15 37.77 15.58
C HIS A 808 -9.50 38.40 16.00
N ILE A 809 -9.53 39.09 17.15
CA ILE A 809 -10.76 39.71 17.71
C ILE A 809 -10.71 41.23 17.66
N ILE A 810 -11.86 41.85 17.39
CA ILE A 810 -12.04 43.30 17.52
C ILE A 810 -12.31 43.69 18.96
N ILE A 811 -11.61 44.71 19.43
CA ILE A 811 -11.82 45.25 20.77
C ILE A 811 -13.14 46.04 20.84
N CYS A 812 -14.19 45.40 21.36
CA CYS A 812 -15.47 46.04 21.66
C CYS A 812 -15.73 46.25 23.15
N LYS A 813 -16.79 47.00 23.42
CA LYS A 813 -17.31 47.22 24.77
C LYS A 813 -17.62 45.91 25.51
N GLU A 814 -18.19 44.92 24.84
CA GLU A 814 -18.54 43.63 25.45
C GLU A 814 -17.30 42.90 25.98
N LEU A 815 -16.22 42.86 25.19
CA LEU A 815 -14.95 42.28 25.58
C LEU A 815 -14.36 43.01 26.80
N VAL A 816 -14.35 44.34 26.74
CA VAL A 816 -13.84 45.18 27.83
C VAL A 816 -14.64 44.91 29.10
N ASP A 817 -15.97 44.88 29.02
CA ASP A 817 -16.84 44.59 30.16
C ASP A 817 -16.59 43.17 30.70
N PHE A 818 -16.35 42.18 29.83
CA PHE A 818 -15.98 40.83 30.25
C PHE A 818 -14.65 40.79 31.01
N LEU A 819 -13.61 41.45 30.50
CA LEU A 819 -12.31 41.52 31.18
C LEU A 819 -12.42 42.27 32.51
N VAL A 820 -13.15 43.38 32.54
CA VAL A 820 -13.43 44.15 33.76
C VAL A 820 -14.18 43.32 34.79
N ARG A 821 -15.20 42.54 34.39
CA ARG A 821 -15.94 41.64 35.31
C ARG A 821 -15.03 40.59 35.95
N ASN A 822 -14.00 40.12 35.24
CA ASN A 822 -13.09 39.06 35.71
C ASN A 822 -11.73 39.60 36.20
N ILE A 823 -11.54 40.91 36.23
CA ILE A 823 -10.24 41.55 36.48
C ILE A 823 -9.64 41.22 37.85
N ALA A 824 -10.49 40.91 38.83
CA ALA A 824 -10.09 40.56 40.19
C ALA A 824 -9.33 39.23 40.28
N THR A 825 -9.58 38.31 39.34
CA THR A 825 -8.95 36.98 39.28
C THR A 825 -7.91 36.86 38.18
N LEU A 826 -7.97 37.71 37.16
CA LEU A 826 -7.05 37.71 36.02
C LEU A 826 -5.60 38.00 36.43
N GLU A 827 -4.71 37.14 35.97
CA GLU A 827 -3.26 37.19 36.13
C GLU A 827 -2.54 37.45 34.79
N SER A 828 -3.11 37.00 33.67
CA SER A 828 -2.54 37.18 32.33
C SER A 828 -3.60 37.50 31.28
N ILE A 829 -3.33 38.51 30.45
CA ILE A 829 -4.08 38.82 29.23
C ILE A 829 -3.12 38.73 28.06
N VAL A 830 -3.48 37.95 27.05
CA VAL A 830 -2.72 37.83 25.78
C VAL A 830 -3.68 38.13 24.64
N LEU A 831 -3.34 39.13 23.83
CA LEU A 831 -4.07 39.52 22.64
C LEU A 831 -3.16 39.29 21.43
N LYS A 832 -3.62 38.53 20.45
CA LYS A 832 -2.87 38.20 19.24
C LYS A 832 -3.64 38.67 18.03
N ASN A 833 -3.05 39.49 17.19
CA ASN A 833 -3.69 40.00 15.97
C ASN A 833 -5.07 40.62 16.24
N CYS A 834 -5.29 41.13 17.45
CA CYS A 834 -6.50 41.86 17.81
C CYS A 834 -6.33 43.32 17.41
N PHE A 835 -7.40 43.99 17.01
CA PHE A 835 -7.37 45.39 16.60
C PHE A 835 -8.55 46.18 17.18
N ALA A 836 -8.36 47.49 17.33
CA ALA A 836 -9.40 48.42 17.76
C ALA A 836 -9.94 49.22 16.56
N MET A 837 -11.01 49.99 16.76
CA MET A 837 -11.57 50.89 15.75
C MET A 837 -11.53 52.34 16.27
N LEU A 838 -11.19 53.30 15.42
CA LEU A 838 -11.05 54.71 15.78
C LEU A 838 -12.29 55.49 15.32
N ASN A 839 -13.11 55.98 16.26
CA ASN A 839 -14.28 56.83 16.02
C ASN A 839 -15.20 56.38 14.87
N ASP A 840 -15.97 55.32 15.09
CA ASP A 840 -17.22 55.19 14.34
C ASP A 840 -18.33 55.97 15.07
N SER A 841 -19.22 56.59 14.29
CA SER A 841 -20.31 57.46 14.73
C SER A 841 -21.36 56.78 15.62
N GLU A 842 -21.24 55.46 15.83
CA GLU A 842 -22.15 54.62 16.60
C GLU A 842 -21.52 54.08 17.90
N ALA A 843 -22.27 54.17 19.00
CA ALA A 843 -21.86 54.17 20.42
C ALA A 843 -21.19 52.91 21.02
N HIS A 844 -20.58 52.03 20.22
CA HIS A 844 -20.19 50.68 20.66
C HIS A 844 -18.72 50.25 20.37
N SER A 845 -17.95 51.05 19.61
CA SER A 845 -16.50 50.81 19.41
C SER A 845 -15.67 51.25 20.62
N THR A 846 -14.57 50.53 20.90
CA THR A 846 -13.61 50.90 21.96
C THR A 846 -12.21 51.06 21.36
N GLY A 847 -11.59 52.22 21.52
CA GLY A 847 -10.18 52.44 21.14
C GLY A 847 -9.21 51.79 22.15
N TRP A 848 -7.94 51.63 21.77
CA TRP A 848 -6.91 51.09 22.67
C TRP A 848 -6.75 51.92 23.96
N CYS A 849 -6.77 53.25 23.87
CA CYS A 849 -6.77 54.14 25.03
C CYS A 849 -7.91 53.83 26.01
N ASP A 850 -9.14 53.65 25.51
CA ASP A 850 -10.30 53.34 26.34
C ASP A 850 -10.20 51.95 26.96
N PHE A 851 -9.72 50.98 26.19
CA PHE A 851 -9.44 49.62 26.67
C PHE A 851 -8.47 49.62 27.85
N PHE A 852 -7.29 50.23 27.69
CA PHE A 852 -6.28 50.30 28.76
C PHE A 852 -6.79 51.09 29.97
N THR A 853 -7.47 52.21 29.73
CA THR A 853 -8.04 53.04 30.79
C THR A 853 -9.11 52.28 31.58
N ALA A 854 -9.97 51.51 30.91
CA ALA A 854 -11.00 50.71 31.56
C ALA A 854 -10.39 49.65 32.49
N LEU A 855 -9.32 48.98 32.05
CA LEU A 855 -8.58 48.01 32.89
C LEU A 855 -7.88 48.71 34.06
N ALA A 856 -7.16 49.81 33.80
CA ALA A 856 -6.41 50.54 34.81
C ALA A 856 -7.32 51.10 35.92
N ARG A 857 -8.52 51.58 35.58
CA ARG A 857 -9.54 52.08 36.53
C ARG A 857 -9.96 51.03 37.57
N GLN A 858 -9.90 49.74 37.24
CA GLN A 858 -10.25 48.67 38.16
C GLN A 858 -9.13 48.34 39.16
N ASN A 859 -7.94 48.94 38.99
CA ASN A 859 -6.75 48.64 39.79
C ASN A 859 -6.45 47.13 39.88
N PRO A 860 -6.08 46.47 38.76
CA PRO A 860 -5.86 45.03 38.69
C PRO A 860 -4.72 44.57 39.61
N LEU A 861 -5.08 44.07 40.81
CA LEU A 861 -4.10 43.65 41.83
C LEU A 861 -3.38 42.35 41.47
N ARG A 862 -4.00 41.49 40.66
CA ARG A 862 -3.48 40.16 40.28
C ARG A 862 -2.87 40.11 38.89
N LEU A 863 -3.15 41.07 38.01
CA LEU A 863 -2.63 41.07 36.65
C LEU A 863 -1.11 41.25 36.67
N ARG A 864 -0.38 40.22 36.24
CA ARG A 864 1.08 40.18 36.17
C ARG A 864 1.59 40.17 34.74
N SER A 865 0.76 39.76 33.79
CA SER A 865 1.14 39.62 32.39
C SER A 865 0.14 40.31 31.47
N PHE A 866 0.63 41.19 30.60
CA PHE A 866 -0.12 41.71 29.46
C PHE A 866 0.74 41.61 28.20
N GLN A 867 0.25 40.91 27.19
CA GLN A 867 0.95 40.76 25.93
C GLN A 867 0.04 41.14 24.77
N LEU A 868 0.59 41.93 23.84
CA LEU A 868 -0.01 42.20 22.54
C LEU A 868 0.96 41.69 21.48
N ILE A 869 0.53 40.73 20.68
CA ILE A 869 1.33 40.13 19.61
C ILE A 869 0.71 40.58 18.28
N CYS A 870 1.49 41.29 17.47
CA CYS A 870 1.06 41.80 16.18
C CYS A 870 1.63 40.94 15.04
N GLU A 871 0.84 40.77 13.97
CA GLU A 871 1.24 40.04 12.77
C GLU A 871 2.21 40.82 11.89
N ASN A 872 2.17 42.15 11.98
CA ASN A 872 2.91 43.07 11.13
C ASN A 872 3.89 43.90 11.96
N ASP A 873 4.99 44.30 11.34
CA ASP A 873 5.95 45.19 11.97
C ASP A 873 5.42 46.64 12.07
N LYS A 874 6.16 47.49 12.79
CA LYS A 874 5.73 48.88 13.01
C LYS A 874 5.69 49.69 11.71
N ASP A 875 6.56 49.38 10.75
CA ASP A 875 6.72 50.14 9.53
C ASP A 875 5.54 49.84 8.59
N ASP A 876 5.17 48.58 8.48
CA ASP A 876 4.00 48.13 7.73
C ASP A 876 2.67 48.58 8.38
N MET A 877 2.56 48.51 9.72
CA MET A 877 1.37 49.02 10.42
C MET A 877 1.12 50.53 10.20
N LEU A 878 2.19 51.31 10.06
CA LEU A 878 2.15 52.76 9.83
C LEU A 878 2.22 53.13 8.34
N ASP A 879 2.41 52.15 7.46
CA ASP A 879 2.61 52.33 6.02
C ASP A 879 3.80 53.23 5.66
N LEU A 880 4.97 52.95 6.27
CA LEU A 880 6.19 53.74 6.08
C LEU A 880 6.91 53.45 4.76
N ASP A 881 6.52 52.42 4.01
CA ASP A 881 7.16 52.07 2.72
C ASP A 881 6.33 52.46 1.50
N PHE A 882 5.12 53.01 1.69
CA PHE A 882 4.29 53.47 0.58
C PHE A 882 5.01 54.55 -0.24
N THR A 883 5.36 54.19 -1.48
CA THR A 883 6.04 55.05 -2.45
C THR A 883 5.19 55.33 -3.69
N TYR A 884 3.92 54.91 -3.70
CA TYR A 884 3.00 55.14 -4.83
C TYR A 884 2.53 56.59 -4.88
N ASN A 885 3.00 57.32 -5.90
CA ASN A 885 2.52 58.65 -6.29
C ASN A 885 1.14 58.57 -6.98
N ASP A 886 0.11 58.06 -6.29
CA ASP A 886 -1.29 58.19 -6.77
C ASP A 886 -2.04 59.26 -5.95
N PRO A 887 -2.20 60.49 -6.46
CA PRO A 887 -2.85 61.58 -5.74
C PRO A 887 -4.35 61.37 -5.48
N GLN A 888 -4.97 60.28 -5.94
CA GLN A 888 -6.36 59.93 -5.61
C GLN A 888 -6.52 59.17 -4.28
N TRP A 889 -5.44 58.66 -3.68
CA TRP A 889 -5.48 57.77 -2.51
C TRP A 889 -4.68 58.27 -1.29
N ASP A 890 -4.17 59.50 -1.31
CA ASP A 890 -3.43 60.11 -0.18
C ASP A 890 -4.33 61.12 0.58
N PRO A 891 -4.94 60.72 1.71
CA PRO A 891 -5.77 61.63 2.48
C PRO A 891 -4.97 62.51 3.47
N ASN A 892 -3.69 62.26 3.76
CA ASN A 892 -2.93 63.09 4.72
C ASN A 892 -1.40 62.88 4.72
N PRO A 893 -0.62 63.49 3.81
CA PRO A 893 0.84 63.36 3.81
C PRO A 893 1.51 63.94 5.07
N HIS A 894 0.78 64.74 5.86
CA HIS A 894 1.30 65.32 7.09
C HIS A 894 1.38 64.32 8.25
N SER A 895 0.42 63.38 8.38
CA SER A 895 0.40 62.38 9.46
C SER A 895 1.52 61.35 9.30
N LEU A 896 1.79 60.91 8.07
CA LEU A 896 2.88 59.98 7.77
C LEU A 896 4.26 60.58 8.13
N ALA A 897 4.50 61.83 7.76
CA ALA A 897 5.75 62.52 8.12
C ALA A 897 5.90 62.70 9.64
N GLN A 898 4.80 62.97 10.36
CA GLN A 898 4.80 63.03 11.83
C GLN A 898 5.06 61.67 12.47
N ALA A 899 4.48 60.59 11.93
CA ALA A 899 4.70 59.23 12.40
C ALA A 899 6.17 58.80 12.21
N ARG A 900 6.77 59.05 11.03
CA ARG A 900 8.21 58.80 10.78
C ARG A 900 9.10 59.53 11.78
N ASN A 901 8.89 60.83 11.94
CA ASN A 901 9.69 61.64 12.87
C ASN A 901 9.54 61.15 14.32
N LYS A 902 8.34 60.71 14.71
CA LYS A 902 8.12 60.14 16.04
C LYS A 902 8.84 58.80 16.22
N LEU A 903 8.83 57.92 15.23
CA LEU A 903 9.52 56.62 15.31
C LEU A 903 11.05 56.79 15.33
N GLU A 904 11.58 57.77 14.58
CA GLU A 904 13.00 58.13 14.61
C GLU A 904 13.44 58.71 15.97
N THR A 905 12.59 59.54 16.59
CA THR A 905 12.90 60.20 17.87
C THR A 905 12.60 59.31 19.09
N GLU A 906 11.61 58.44 19.00
CA GLU A 906 11.13 57.54 20.04
C GLU A 906 11.02 56.09 19.51
N PRO A 907 12.13 55.39 19.21
CA PRO A 907 12.10 54.04 18.62
C PRO A 907 11.41 52.99 19.52
N GLN A 908 11.30 53.28 20.82
CA GLN A 908 10.64 52.44 21.82
C GLN A 908 9.13 52.67 21.90
N ALA A 909 8.57 53.66 21.19
CA ALA A 909 7.12 53.89 21.18
C ALA A 909 6.40 52.71 20.51
N HIS A 910 5.27 52.29 21.09
CA HIS A 910 4.48 51.19 20.54
C HIS A 910 3.44 51.72 19.56
N VAL A 911 3.22 50.94 18.49
CA VAL A 911 2.10 51.09 17.56
C VAL A 911 1.04 50.06 17.93
N PHE A 912 -0.20 50.50 18.14
CA PHE A 912 -1.33 49.63 18.44
C PHE A 912 -2.21 49.49 17.18
N PRO A 913 -2.65 48.29 16.82
CA PRO A 913 -3.35 48.05 15.56
C PRO A 913 -4.79 48.56 15.60
N TYR A 914 -5.10 49.47 14.68
CA TYR A 914 -6.44 49.91 14.31
C TYR A 914 -6.81 49.34 12.94
N GLY A 915 -8.08 49.01 12.79
CA GLY A 915 -8.62 48.47 11.55
C GLY A 915 -10.11 48.74 11.41
N TYR A 916 -10.66 48.33 10.28
CA TYR A 916 -12.10 48.31 10.00
C TYR A 916 -12.47 46.98 9.34
N LEU A 917 -13.75 46.64 9.37
CA LEU A 917 -14.27 45.46 8.69
C LEU A 917 -14.76 45.83 7.31
N ASP A 918 -14.45 44.98 6.32
CA ASP A 918 -15.08 45.10 5.01
C ASP A 918 -16.41 44.31 4.97
N ASP A 919 -17.47 45.00 4.56
CA ASP A 919 -18.83 44.47 4.45
C ASP A 919 -19.00 43.36 3.41
N LYS A 920 -18.08 43.24 2.46
CA LYS A 920 -18.11 42.26 1.36
C LYS A 920 -17.20 41.06 1.64
N TYR A 921 -16.01 41.29 2.19
CA TYR A 921 -14.97 40.29 2.36
C TYR A 921 -14.85 39.81 3.81
N GLY A 922 -15.27 40.63 4.78
CA GLY A 922 -15.20 40.32 6.23
C GLY A 922 -13.80 40.06 6.73
N PHE A 923 -12.81 40.56 6.00
CA PHE A 923 -11.45 40.69 6.44
C PHE A 923 -11.34 41.97 7.28
N GLY A 924 -10.62 41.88 8.40
CA GLY A 924 -10.15 43.07 9.11
C GLY A 924 -9.11 43.75 8.24
N TYR A 925 -9.46 44.89 7.65
CA TYR A 925 -8.50 45.74 6.96
C TYR A 925 -7.81 46.62 7.97
N ARG A 926 -6.50 46.79 7.77
CA ARG A 926 -5.68 47.70 8.56
C ARG A 926 -6.03 49.13 8.17
N SER A 927 -6.18 49.99 9.18
CA SER A 927 -6.33 51.42 8.95
C SER A 927 -5.00 52.10 9.21
N HIS A 928 -4.18 52.23 8.17
CA HIS A 928 -2.89 52.93 8.27
C HIS A 928 -3.09 54.37 8.74
N ILE A 929 -4.18 55.02 8.32
CA ILE A 929 -4.53 56.40 8.71
C ILE A 929 -4.86 56.48 10.20
N ASP A 930 -5.65 55.56 10.73
CA ASP A 930 -6.00 55.56 12.16
C ASP A 930 -4.80 55.17 13.01
N ASN A 931 -3.99 54.21 12.56
CA ASN A 931 -2.71 53.86 13.19
C ASN A 931 -1.79 55.08 13.27
N GLN A 932 -1.57 55.79 12.15
CA GLN A 932 -0.76 57.00 12.12
C GLN A 932 -1.32 58.08 13.06
N THR A 933 -2.63 58.33 13.01
CA THR A 933 -3.31 59.36 13.80
C THR A 933 -3.19 59.07 15.29
N ALA A 934 -3.49 57.84 15.71
CA ALA A 934 -3.44 57.41 17.11
C ALA A 934 -1.99 57.36 17.62
N PHE A 935 -1.06 56.85 16.80
CA PHE A 935 0.37 56.81 17.13
C PHE A 935 0.93 58.21 17.36
N VAL A 936 0.63 59.18 16.48
CA VAL A 936 1.06 60.57 16.64
C VAL A 936 0.45 61.21 17.89
N ALA A 937 -0.86 61.03 18.14
CA ALA A 937 -1.55 61.56 19.32
C ALA A 937 -0.99 61.00 20.65
N GLY A 938 -0.51 59.75 20.63
CA GLY A 938 0.15 59.08 21.75
C GLY A 938 -0.76 58.81 22.96
N ALA A 939 -2.08 58.83 22.78
CA ALA A 939 -3.03 58.55 23.85
C ALA A 939 -2.97 57.08 24.29
N ASP A 940 -2.89 56.15 23.34
CA ASP A 940 -2.81 54.71 23.62
C ASP A 940 -1.54 54.34 24.37
N GLU A 941 -0.39 54.86 23.94
CA GLU A 941 0.90 54.67 24.61
C GLU A 941 0.86 55.18 26.06
N ARG A 942 0.24 56.34 26.31
CA ARG A 942 0.08 56.86 27.68
C ARG A 942 -0.79 55.93 28.53
N ALA A 943 -1.95 55.53 28.03
CA ALA A 943 -2.87 54.65 28.76
C ALA A 943 -2.26 53.26 29.01
N TYR A 944 -1.51 52.71 28.05
CA TYR A 944 -0.75 51.48 28.21
C TYR A 944 0.31 51.60 29.31
N ARG A 945 1.12 52.66 29.29
CA ARG A 945 2.11 52.91 30.35
C ARG A 945 1.48 53.05 31.72
N GLU A 946 0.33 53.72 31.83
CA GLU A 946 -0.41 53.82 33.10
C GLU A 946 -0.84 52.45 33.64
N LEU A 947 -1.32 51.56 32.77
CA LEU A 947 -1.66 50.19 33.14
C LEU A 947 -0.41 49.40 33.57
N VAL A 948 0.68 49.49 32.81
CA VAL A 948 1.96 48.83 33.13
C VAL A 948 2.52 49.32 34.46
N ASP A 949 2.58 50.63 34.68
CA ASP A 949 3.05 51.22 35.94
C ASP A 949 2.21 50.77 37.14
N LEU A 950 0.90 50.61 36.94
CA LEU A 950 0.01 50.07 37.95
C LEU A 950 0.29 48.58 38.22
N MET A 951 0.49 47.77 37.17
CA MET A 951 0.88 46.35 37.29
C MET A 951 2.21 46.21 38.03
N THR A 952 3.23 47.00 37.66
CA THR A 952 4.57 47.00 38.28
C THR A 952 4.52 47.44 39.74
N ARG A 953 3.69 48.44 40.08
CA ARG A 953 3.45 48.81 41.49
C ARG A 953 2.79 47.69 42.28
N ASN A 954 1.85 46.96 41.66
CA ASN A 954 1.13 45.86 42.31
C ASN A 954 1.99 44.58 42.44
N ALA A 955 3.07 44.40 41.67
CA ALA A 955 4.09 43.35 41.83
C ALA A 955 5.49 43.81 41.38
N PRO A 956 6.34 44.24 42.32
CA PRO A 956 7.73 44.57 42.01
C PRO A 956 8.51 43.30 41.59
N GLY A 957 9.02 43.26 40.36
CA GLY A 957 9.99 42.25 39.91
C GLY A 957 9.44 40.99 39.23
N SER A 958 8.13 40.90 38.95
CA SER A 958 7.51 39.72 38.29
C SER A 958 6.44 40.06 37.26
N VAL A 959 6.52 41.25 36.64
CA VAL A 959 5.56 41.71 35.63
C VAL A 959 6.13 41.57 34.23
N LEU A 960 5.42 40.79 33.40
CA LEU A 960 5.71 40.65 31.98
C LEU A 960 4.77 41.57 31.20
N HIS A 961 5.30 42.56 30.52
CA HIS A 961 4.54 43.44 29.64
C HIS A 961 5.32 43.53 28.35
N GLU A 962 4.72 43.04 27.26
CA GLU A 962 5.43 42.89 26.00
C GLU A 962 4.49 43.20 24.85
N ILE A 963 4.95 44.04 23.93
CA ILE A 963 4.31 44.22 22.64
C ILE A 963 5.28 43.69 21.60
N GLN A 964 4.90 42.58 20.96
CA GLN A 964 5.74 41.86 20.02
C GLN A 964 5.35 42.26 18.60
N TYR A 965 6.35 42.64 17.83
CA TYR A 965 6.28 42.86 16.39
C TYR A 965 7.19 41.83 15.70
N PRO A 966 6.86 41.36 14.48
CA PRO A 966 7.76 40.57 13.66
C PRO A 966 9.06 41.34 13.35
N GLU A 967 10.15 40.61 13.05
CA GLU A 967 11.36 41.26 12.52
C GLU A 967 11.15 41.65 11.03
N PRO A 968 11.71 42.79 10.57
CA PRO A 968 11.55 43.23 9.18
C PRO A 968 12.09 42.19 8.20
N GLY A 969 11.23 41.62 7.36
CA GLY A 969 11.59 40.61 6.35
C GLY A 969 11.08 39.19 6.61
N ASP A 970 10.29 38.96 7.66
CA ASP A 970 9.57 37.69 7.89
C ASP A 970 8.24 37.58 7.11
N GLU A 971 7.99 38.46 6.12
CA GLU A 971 6.79 38.35 5.28
C GLU A 971 6.91 37.24 4.22
N TYR A 972 5.97 36.29 4.30
CA TYR A 972 5.72 35.16 3.41
C TYR A 972 6.80 34.06 3.36
N ASN A 973 6.77 33.17 4.36
CA ASN A 973 7.14 31.75 4.17
C ASN A 973 6.13 30.82 4.85
#